data_AF-A0A7Z9E4J5-F1
#
_entry.id   AF-A0A7Z9E4J5-F1
#
_cell.length_a   1.000
_cell.length_b   1.000
_cell.length_c   1.000
_cell.angle_alpha   90.00
_cell.angle_beta   90.00
_cell.angle_gamma   90.00
#
_symmetry.space_group_name_H-M   'P 1'
#
loop_
_entity.id
_entity.type
_entity.pdbx_description
1 polymer ?
#
loop_
_entity_poly.entity_id
_entity_poly.type
_entity_poly.pdbx_seq_one_letter_code
_entity_poly.pdbx_strand_id
1 'polypeptide(L)'
;MPTQFENIKLKQDGTEGQIITVSTFYVWDCTNQRFSTAPPVVLRNTMLAALYPDKKFIIGEIPKTSTNASLLDPFKVPNVSDPYFLDLASNSRTHGRFLFTPKRTIGRDYFPSKDDWKRIIYGSILHTGCNRLFYREIKYIVVDDERRNPQTSEPQDDGVNGVHWDTGDCHAKVSKSLLTLLESWDTVGNEDNPKTIQIRAAIFKEWTIKGTASHSYKFENDNRFKGYDLVIPLSCFKGNKPAPGNYTGKVLIGVVHEAEERRAKPGWMLWQWFSFETLEEDGIISKLHEKCQKLSTALDDIYKLADVLRIDLDEAEQELANLDDNPDAEVAYVDSVLKIIKADKKGVLILHPYVLLKVKFRLREMWKNLAKSAGVRFYSVMCTPDTSLEKYQKPYGNDFIFKPKVFCSPSFNEGQYIVFCNPMRHWGDVQLWENFHEGRFRNTRGVLAATRELLLSLGRDTDGDFIQLINSSRYPNLTMALYDMDSPPKVKKFPKVALTGSLQQIAINSMNDITGVVASLLGRARAIGAELIVLDIPKEGEMRIIDFLSQELQIAVDSLKSAYPNNQDGLKVVKDFLDKSGADIQWLKDLKSDDCYLNRPCLVNNNLTDTVTRIVSLVNSYWRYPNLVEDTTPKDYRFTLFSNVISDELQDAIALRERDAYRAEMGAALAYKRDTEDDRLVKEVTAKFKASTEVILRETLNPLRKPYPPRTWAAAYWRANHLAQSGTAGLVFLLFCDEIIEELKNLENKKVWLITIYAVQFTPFARPQLNAWNGEELTVRSSFLNVNGKDKVSLEGKFDGQPGFINMGLVNEKDIAQVPNGWTGRVKIYAKSYENDKYPRKMSANDVCTSLYCFSVDMLQEDIDDFMNDHWSSSSRFNPL
;
A
#
# COMPACT_ATOMS: atom_id res chain seq x y z
N MET A 1 8.05 -18.22 21.38
CA MET A 1 7.23 -17.34 22.25
C MET A 1 5.77 -17.68 22.04
N PRO A 2 4.90 -17.55 23.05
CA PRO A 2 3.48 -17.87 22.91
C PRO A 2 2.73 -16.80 22.12
N THR A 3 1.56 -17.16 21.62
CA THR A 3 0.54 -16.24 21.09
C THR A 3 0.06 -15.33 22.21
N GLN A 4 0.10 -14.01 22.01
CA GLN A 4 -0.68 -13.08 22.82
C GLN A 4 -2.13 -13.20 22.37
N PHE A 5 -3.02 -13.47 23.32
CA PHE A 5 -4.43 -13.71 23.07
C PHE A 5 -5.27 -12.92 24.07
N GLU A 6 -6.11 -12.04 23.56
CA GLU A 6 -7.08 -11.28 24.35
C GLU A 6 -8.49 -11.62 23.84
N ASN A 7 -9.38 -11.99 24.77
CA ASN A 7 -10.77 -12.28 24.49
C ASN A 7 -11.65 -11.26 25.21
N ILE A 8 -12.19 -10.33 24.43
CA ILE A 8 -13.10 -9.29 24.89
C ILE A 8 -14.51 -9.87 24.78
N LYS A 9 -15.06 -10.30 25.91
CA LYS A 9 -16.44 -10.79 25.98
C LYS A 9 -17.41 -9.63 25.81
N LEU A 10 -18.24 -9.69 24.78
CA LEU A 10 -19.31 -8.71 24.56
C LEU A 10 -20.60 -9.12 25.29
N LYS A 11 -20.83 -10.44 25.46
CA LYS A 11 -21.78 -10.97 26.44
C LYS A 11 -21.09 -11.74 27.54
N GLN A 12 -21.60 -11.60 28.76
CA GLN A 12 -21.03 -12.24 29.96
C GLN A 12 -21.06 -13.78 29.87
N ASP A 13 -22.09 -14.34 29.23
CA ASP A 13 -22.25 -15.79 29.02
C ASP A 13 -21.23 -16.37 28.01
N GLY A 14 -20.45 -15.53 27.33
CA GLY A 14 -19.45 -15.98 26.35
C GLY A 14 -20.05 -16.51 25.05
N THR A 15 -21.32 -16.20 24.77
CA THR A 15 -21.97 -16.52 23.49
C THR A 15 -21.45 -15.64 22.35
N GLU A 16 -20.97 -14.43 22.64
CA GLU A 16 -20.34 -13.53 21.68
C GLU A 16 -19.17 -12.73 22.26
N GLY A 17 -18.19 -12.42 21.42
CA GLY A 17 -17.04 -11.63 21.79
C GLY A 17 -16.11 -11.32 20.63
N GLN A 18 -15.13 -10.47 20.91
CA GLN A 18 -14.05 -10.11 19.99
C GLN A 18 -12.75 -10.77 20.45
N ILE A 19 -11.93 -11.21 19.50
CA ILE A 19 -10.63 -11.81 19.76
C ILE A 19 -9.55 -10.94 19.13
N ILE A 20 -8.51 -10.63 19.91
CA ILE A 20 -7.31 -9.96 19.44
C ILE A 20 -6.14 -10.93 19.62
N THR A 21 -5.36 -11.14 18.56
CA THR A 21 -4.20 -12.05 18.62
C THR A 21 -2.96 -11.47 17.99
N VAL A 22 -1.81 -11.73 18.61
CA VAL A 22 -0.48 -11.51 18.05
C VAL A 22 0.35 -12.78 18.27
N SER A 23 0.63 -13.50 17.19
CA SER A 23 1.43 -14.72 17.23
C SER A 23 2.81 -14.48 16.62
N THR A 24 3.86 -14.90 17.36
CA THR A 24 5.25 -14.77 16.93
C THR A 24 5.87 -16.15 16.78
N PHE A 25 6.11 -16.57 15.54
CA PHE A 25 6.63 -17.89 15.19
C PHE A 25 8.11 -17.85 14.82
N TYR A 26 8.91 -18.70 15.44
CA TYR A 26 10.31 -18.87 15.04
C TYR A 26 10.40 -19.52 13.66
N VAL A 27 11.43 -19.12 12.93
CA VAL A 27 11.73 -19.67 11.60
C VAL A 27 12.75 -20.79 11.75
N TRP A 28 12.43 -21.96 11.22
CA TRP A 28 13.35 -23.08 11.06
C TRP A 28 13.89 -23.07 9.64
N ASP A 29 15.21 -22.98 9.51
CA ASP A 29 15.90 -23.17 8.24
C ASP A 29 15.90 -24.68 7.92
N CYS A 30 15.01 -25.08 7.04
CA CYS A 30 14.83 -26.47 6.62
C CYS A 30 16.05 -26.99 5.85
N THR A 31 16.88 -26.11 5.28
CA THR A 31 18.08 -26.50 4.53
C THR A 31 19.21 -26.86 5.49
N ASN A 32 19.45 -25.99 6.49
CA ASN A 32 20.53 -26.17 7.45
C ASN A 32 20.12 -26.88 8.74
N GLN A 33 18.83 -27.26 8.86
CA GLN A 33 18.26 -27.99 10.00
C GLN A 33 18.57 -27.32 11.35
N ARG A 34 18.33 -26.00 11.41
CA ARG A 34 18.53 -25.19 12.60
C ARG A 34 17.52 -24.06 12.66
N PHE A 35 17.31 -23.47 13.84
CA PHE A 35 16.59 -22.21 13.91
C PHE A 35 17.36 -21.14 13.16
N SER A 36 16.66 -20.42 12.28
CA SER A 36 17.21 -19.30 11.56
C SER A 36 17.54 -18.18 12.53
N THR A 37 18.60 -17.43 12.24
CA THR A 37 18.89 -16.15 12.91
C THR A 37 18.01 -15.02 12.40
N ALA A 38 17.19 -15.28 11.38
CA ALA A 38 16.15 -14.38 10.91
C ALA A 38 15.16 -14.05 12.04
N PRO A 39 14.69 -12.79 12.12
CA PRO A 39 13.54 -12.44 12.95
C PRO A 39 12.36 -13.42 12.80
N PRO A 40 11.56 -13.57 13.87
CA PRO A 40 10.39 -14.43 13.84
C PRO A 40 9.26 -13.83 13.00
N VAL A 41 8.39 -14.69 12.48
CA VAL A 41 7.19 -14.30 11.74
C VAL A 41 6.11 -13.84 12.70
N VAL A 42 5.65 -12.60 12.55
CA VAL A 42 4.55 -12.04 13.36
C VAL A 42 3.27 -12.05 12.54
N LEU A 43 2.26 -12.78 13.01
CA LEU A 43 0.91 -12.79 12.45
C LEU A 43 -0.07 -12.17 13.46
N ARG A 44 -1.00 -11.35 12.98
CA ARG A 44 -2.01 -10.69 13.80
C ARG A 44 -3.41 -11.11 13.37
N ASN A 45 -4.31 -11.25 14.34
CA ASN A 45 -5.73 -11.51 14.12
C ASN A 45 -5.97 -12.61 13.09
N THR A 46 -5.36 -13.78 13.31
CA THR A 46 -5.53 -14.94 12.43
C THR A 46 -6.46 -15.97 13.04
N MET A 47 -7.24 -16.65 12.20
CA MET A 47 -8.10 -17.76 12.65
C MET A 47 -7.27 -18.85 13.33
N LEU A 48 -6.05 -19.10 12.84
CA LEU A 48 -5.09 -20.04 13.42
C LEU A 48 -4.81 -19.74 14.89
N ALA A 49 -4.43 -18.50 15.19
CA ALA A 49 -4.10 -18.04 16.54
C ALA A 49 -5.32 -18.05 17.47
N ALA A 50 -6.49 -17.70 16.93
CA ALA A 50 -7.74 -17.68 17.69
C ALA A 50 -8.28 -19.08 18.03
N LEU A 51 -8.15 -20.03 17.10
CA LEU A 51 -8.64 -21.41 17.26
C LEU A 51 -7.66 -22.29 18.05
N TYR A 52 -6.36 -22.00 18.00
CA TYR A 52 -5.32 -22.79 18.67
C TYR A 52 -4.32 -21.91 19.45
N PRO A 53 -4.77 -21.11 20.43
CA PRO A 53 -3.92 -20.13 21.13
C PRO A 53 -2.72 -20.76 21.84
N ASP A 54 -2.90 -21.98 22.37
CA ASP A 54 -1.86 -22.69 23.13
C ASP A 54 -0.96 -23.59 22.26
N LYS A 55 -1.29 -23.77 20.98
CA LYS A 55 -0.53 -24.68 20.12
C LYS A 55 0.75 -24.00 19.64
N LYS A 56 1.87 -24.72 19.78
CA LYS A 56 3.16 -24.26 19.28
C LYS A 56 3.30 -24.64 17.81
N PHE A 57 3.66 -23.65 17.01
CA PHE A 57 3.91 -23.78 15.58
C PHE A 57 5.33 -23.34 15.25
N ILE A 58 5.87 -23.87 14.15
CA ILE A 58 7.14 -23.43 13.58
C ILE A 58 6.90 -23.08 12.12
N ILE A 59 7.53 -22.01 11.66
CA ILE A 59 7.59 -21.68 10.23
C ILE A 59 8.85 -22.32 9.68
N GLY A 60 8.71 -23.32 8.82
CA GLY A 60 9.83 -23.87 8.05
C GLY A 60 10.08 -23.01 6.82
N GLU A 61 11.34 -22.84 6.47
CA GLU A 61 11.78 -22.00 5.36
C GLU A 61 12.81 -22.72 4.47
N ILE A 62 12.63 -22.55 3.17
CA ILE A 62 13.54 -23.02 2.12
C ILE A 62 13.79 -21.91 1.09
N PRO A 63 14.87 -21.99 0.30
CA PRO A 63 15.07 -21.09 -0.83
C PRO A 63 13.90 -21.16 -1.83
N LYS A 64 13.42 -20.00 -2.31
CA LYS A 64 12.32 -19.90 -3.28
C LYS A 64 12.59 -20.62 -4.61
N THR A 65 13.85 -20.80 -4.94
CA THR A 65 14.32 -21.49 -6.15
C THR A 65 14.45 -23.01 -5.95
N SER A 66 14.24 -23.51 -4.73
CA SER A 66 14.39 -24.93 -4.45
C SER A 66 13.26 -25.73 -5.09
N THR A 67 13.64 -26.81 -5.78
CA THR A 67 12.73 -27.83 -6.31
C THR A 67 12.75 -29.11 -5.48
N ASN A 68 13.58 -29.16 -4.43
CA ASN A 68 13.73 -30.36 -3.61
C ASN A 68 12.65 -30.44 -2.51
N ALA A 69 11.66 -31.33 -2.73
CA ALA A 69 10.59 -31.57 -1.79
C ALA A 69 11.05 -32.17 -0.45
N SER A 70 12.18 -32.89 -0.40
CA SER A 70 12.65 -33.51 0.86
C SER A 70 13.10 -32.49 1.90
N LEU A 71 13.36 -31.23 1.50
CA LEU A 71 13.62 -30.16 2.47
C LEU A 71 12.41 -29.91 3.39
N LEU A 72 11.20 -30.26 2.96
CA LEU A 72 9.98 -30.11 3.76
C LEU A 72 9.60 -31.39 4.52
N ASP A 73 10.51 -32.36 4.61
CA ASP A 73 10.30 -33.56 5.41
C ASP A 73 10.24 -33.26 6.91
N PRO A 74 9.63 -34.15 7.71
CA PRO A 74 9.52 -33.95 9.13
C PRO A 74 10.89 -33.79 9.80
N PHE A 75 11.01 -32.82 10.69
CA PHE A 75 12.26 -32.54 11.41
C PHE A 75 12.03 -32.55 12.91
N LYS A 76 13.10 -32.79 13.68
CA LYS A 76 13.08 -32.74 15.14
C LYS A 76 13.90 -31.56 15.64
N VAL A 77 13.27 -30.75 16.48
CA VAL A 77 13.94 -29.63 17.15
C VAL A 77 14.65 -30.13 18.41
N PRO A 78 15.89 -29.68 18.70
CA PRO A 78 16.57 -30.02 19.94
C PRO A 78 15.70 -29.71 21.18
N ASN A 79 15.68 -30.63 22.15
CA ASN A 79 14.90 -30.52 23.39
C ASN A 79 13.36 -30.48 23.21
N VAL A 80 12.84 -30.83 22.03
CA VAL A 80 11.40 -31.09 21.81
C VAL A 80 11.19 -32.59 21.59
N SER A 81 10.21 -33.17 22.29
CA SER A 81 9.92 -34.61 22.25
C SER A 81 9.48 -35.06 20.86
N ASP A 82 8.61 -34.28 20.22
CA ASP A 82 7.90 -34.67 19.02
C ASP A 82 8.48 -34.02 17.75
N PRO A 83 8.54 -34.75 16.63
CA PRO A 83 8.87 -34.16 15.34
C PRO A 83 7.77 -33.22 14.85
N TYR A 84 8.18 -32.27 14.03
CA TYR A 84 7.34 -31.28 13.36
C TYR A 84 7.07 -31.73 11.93
N PHE A 85 5.80 -31.68 11.52
CA PHE A 85 5.33 -32.14 10.20
C PHE A 85 4.78 -30.97 9.41
N LEU A 86 5.02 -30.96 8.09
CA LEU A 86 4.42 -30.01 7.17
C LEU A 86 2.89 -30.08 7.27
N ASP A 87 2.25 -28.91 7.39
CA ASP A 87 0.80 -28.82 7.59
C ASP A 87 0.14 -27.90 6.58
N LEU A 88 0.44 -26.59 6.64
CA LEU A 88 -0.16 -25.55 5.83
C LEU A 88 0.92 -24.76 5.08
N ALA A 89 0.58 -24.10 3.98
CA ALA A 89 1.45 -23.09 3.39
C ALA A 89 1.16 -21.71 3.99
N SER A 90 2.21 -20.92 4.20
CA SER A 90 2.11 -19.55 4.69
C SER A 90 3.12 -18.67 3.96
N ASN A 91 2.67 -17.90 2.97
CA ASN A 91 3.52 -17.07 2.10
C ASN A 91 4.59 -17.89 1.34
N SER A 92 4.26 -19.09 0.88
CA SER A 92 5.18 -19.98 0.16
C SER A 92 5.75 -19.35 -1.12
N ARG A 93 4.92 -18.73 -1.95
CA ARG A 93 5.36 -18.02 -3.17
C ARG A 93 6.32 -16.87 -2.90
N THR A 94 6.02 -16.08 -1.88
CA THR A 94 6.75 -14.84 -1.61
C THR A 94 8.07 -15.09 -0.88
N HIS A 95 8.11 -16.07 0.02
CA HIS A 95 9.22 -16.26 0.96
C HIS A 95 9.70 -17.71 1.10
N GLY A 96 9.09 -18.69 0.43
CA GLY A 96 9.45 -20.10 0.62
C GLY A 96 9.10 -20.65 2.02
N ARG A 97 8.05 -20.10 2.65
CA ARG A 97 7.65 -20.40 4.03
C ARG A 97 6.44 -21.32 4.13
N PHE A 98 6.48 -22.22 5.11
CA PHE A 98 5.45 -23.23 5.39
C PHE A 98 5.24 -23.41 6.89
N LEU A 99 4.03 -23.75 7.30
CA LEU A 99 3.70 -24.04 8.70
C LEU A 99 3.95 -25.51 9.01
N PHE A 100 4.66 -25.76 10.10
CA PHE A 100 4.87 -27.08 10.66
C PHE A 100 4.23 -27.20 12.05
N THR A 101 3.66 -28.38 12.32
CA THR A 101 3.01 -28.70 13.60
C THR A 101 3.57 -29.95 14.25
N PRO A 102 3.66 -30.00 15.60
CA PRO A 102 4.11 -31.20 16.31
C PRO A 102 2.99 -32.24 16.43
N LYS A 103 3.36 -33.52 16.43
CA LYS A 103 2.49 -34.72 16.61
C LYS A 103 1.41 -34.94 15.54
N ARG A 104 0.46 -34.01 15.44
CA ARG A 104 -0.72 -34.07 14.56
C ARG A 104 -0.93 -32.73 13.87
N THR A 105 -1.07 -32.81 12.56
CA THR A 105 -1.44 -31.70 11.68
C THR A 105 -2.83 -31.19 12.00
N ILE A 106 -2.95 -29.88 12.25
CA ILE A 106 -4.25 -29.22 12.46
C ILE A 106 -5.03 -29.09 11.15
N GLY A 107 -4.34 -29.04 10.00
CA GLY A 107 -5.02 -28.90 8.72
C GLY A 107 -5.96 -30.06 8.46
N ARG A 108 -5.65 -31.27 8.98
CA ARG A 108 -6.54 -32.44 8.88
C ARG A 108 -7.86 -32.29 9.61
N ASP A 109 -7.94 -31.37 10.57
CA ASP A 109 -9.20 -31.09 11.26
C ASP A 109 -10.19 -30.35 10.33
N TYR A 110 -9.69 -29.63 9.31
CA TYR A 110 -10.52 -28.83 8.39
C TYR A 110 -10.52 -29.36 6.95
N PHE A 111 -9.53 -30.17 6.58
CA PHE A 111 -9.34 -30.69 5.23
C PHE A 111 -9.18 -32.21 5.33
N PRO A 112 -10.14 -32.99 4.80
CA PRO A 112 -10.14 -34.44 4.96
C PRO A 112 -9.03 -35.08 4.13
N SER A 113 -8.60 -36.31 4.50
CA SER A 113 -7.46 -36.97 3.85
C SER A 113 -7.61 -37.15 2.33
N LYS A 114 -8.83 -37.26 1.79
CA LYS A 114 -9.09 -37.30 0.34
C LYS A 114 -8.73 -35.99 -0.38
N ASP A 115 -8.65 -34.89 0.37
CA ASP A 115 -8.38 -33.53 -0.08
C ASP A 115 -7.16 -32.94 0.66
N ASP A 116 -6.23 -33.79 1.14
CA ASP A 116 -5.09 -33.39 1.99
C ASP A 116 -4.22 -32.29 1.33
N TRP A 117 -4.20 -32.26 -0.01
CA TRP A 117 -3.51 -31.24 -0.83
C TRP A 117 -4.07 -29.83 -0.63
N LYS A 118 -5.39 -29.71 -0.35
CA LYS A 118 -6.06 -28.41 -0.13
C LYS A 118 -5.52 -27.67 1.08
N ARG A 119 -4.89 -28.37 2.03
CA ARG A 119 -4.22 -27.74 3.19
C ARG A 119 -3.07 -26.81 2.79
N ILE A 120 -2.35 -27.14 1.72
CA ILE A 120 -1.30 -26.26 1.20
C ILE A 120 -1.92 -25.06 0.50
N ILE A 121 -2.95 -25.27 -0.32
CA ILE A 121 -3.51 -24.22 -1.19
C ILE A 121 -4.43 -23.27 -0.43
N TYR A 122 -5.29 -23.81 0.43
CA TYR A 122 -6.31 -23.09 1.18
C TYR A 122 -5.99 -22.96 2.68
N GLY A 123 -4.86 -23.51 3.15
CA GLY A 123 -4.41 -23.32 4.54
C GLY A 123 -4.16 -21.85 4.89
N SER A 124 -3.89 -21.01 3.89
CA SER A 124 -3.81 -19.56 4.01
C SER A 124 -5.06 -18.91 4.60
N ILE A 125 -6.24 -19.56 4.52
CA ILE A 125 -7.47 -19.12 5.18
C ILE A 125 -7.27 -18.99 6.69
N LEU A 126 -6.54 -19.91 7.30
CA LEU A 126 -6.25 -19.87 8.73
C LEU A 126 -5.18 -18.84 9.09
N HIS A 127 -4.28 -18.51 8.15
CA HIS A 127 -3.17 -17.57 8.33
C HIS A 127 -3.47 -16.12 7.96
N THR A 128 -4.53 -15.87 7.19
CA THR A 128 -4.86 -14.52 6.72
C THR A 128 -5.16 -13.64 7.93
N GLY A 129 -4.39 -12.55 8.08
CA GLY A 129 -4.68 -11.54 9.09
C GLY A 129 -5.99 -10.85 8.76
N CYS A 130 -6.91 -10.84 9.71
CA CYS A 130 -8.19 -10.15 9.60
C CYS A 130 -8.07 -8.79 10.29
N ASN A 131 -8.73 -7.76 9.73
CA ASN A 131 -8.82 -6.46 10.40
C ASN A 131 -9.46 -6.62 11.78
N ARG A 132 -10.50 -7.46 11.87
CA ARG A 132 -11.23 -7.76 13.09
C ARG A 132 -11.61 -9.24 13.15
N LEU A 133 -11.64 -9.82 14.35
CA LEU A 133 -12.06 -11.20 14.63
C LEU A 133 -13.13 -11.23 15.72
N PHE A 134 -14.24 -11.90 15.44
CA PHE A 134 -15.37 -12.05 16.35
C PHE A 134 -15.80 -13.51 16.42
N TYR A 135 -16.43 -13.90 17.52
CA TYR A 135 -17.15 -15.17 17.59
C TYR A 135 -18.59 -14.93 18.06
N ARG A 136 -19.50 -15.76 17.57
CA ARG A 136 -20.88 -15.83 18.06
C ARG A 136 -21.44 -17.25 17.89
N GLU A 137 -22.26 -17.70 18.83
CA GLU A 137 -23.17 -18.82 18.58
C GLU A 137 -24.30 -18.36 17.66
N ILE A 138 -24.29 -18.84 16.42
CA ILE A 138 -25.20 -18.39 15.36
C ILE A 138 -26.04 -19.54 14.81
N LYS A 139 -27.21 -19.18 14.27
CA LYS A 139 -27.96 -20.06 13.38
C LYS A 139 -27.60 -19.75 11.94
N TYR A 140 -27.21 -20.76 11.17
CA TYR A 140 -26.77 -20.58 9.79
C TYR A 140 -27.36 -21.62 8.84
N ILE A 141 -27.42 -21.25 7.56
CA ILE A 141 -27.96 -22.09 6.49
C ILE A 141 -26.84 -22.40 5.50
N VAL A 142 -26.69 -23.65 5.10
CA VAL A 142 -25.80 -24.07 4.01
C VAL A 142 -26.65 -24.32 2.77
N VAL A 143 -26.27 -23.71 1.65
CA VAL A 143 -27.02 -23.75 0.39
C VAL A 143 -26.14 -24.21 -0.76
N ASP A 144 -26.75 -24.73 -1.82
CA ASP A 144 -26.05 -25.14 -3.04
C ASP A 144 -26.26 -24.08 -4.12
N ASP A 145 -25.23 -23.27 -4.37
CA ASP A 145 -25.27 -22.14 -5.30
C ASP A 145 -25.41 -22.55 -6.79
N GLU A 146 -25.30 -23.83 -7.12
CA GLU A 146 -25.56 -24.37 -8.45
C GLU A 146 -26.96 -24.97 -8.59
N ARG A 147 -27.69 -25.14 -7.48
CA ARG A 147 -28.99 -25.79 -7.48
C ARG A 147 -30.06 -24.97 -8.22
N ARG A 148 -30.91 -25.70 -8.94
CA ARG A 148 -32.12 -25.20 -9.60
C ARG A 148 -33.34 -25.96 -9.08
N ASN A 149 -34.50 -25.33 -9.14
CA ASN A 149 -35.77 -25.96 -8.81
C ASN A 149 -36.06 -27.09 -9.82
N PRO A 150 -36.24 -28.36 -9.38
CA PRO A 150 -36.41 -29.48 -10.31
C PRO A 150 -37.66 -29.42 -11.21
N GLN A 151 -38.69 -28.69 -10.78
CA GLN A 151 -39.97 -28.60 -11.49
C GLN A 151 -40.00 -27.42 -12.48
N THR A 152 -39.37 -26.31 -12.13
CA THR A 152 -39.45 -25.04 -12.89
C THR A 152 -38.12 -24.65 -13.55
N SER A 153 -37.02 -25.32 -13.19
CA SER A 153 -35.63 -24.95 -13.56
C SER A 153 -35.20 -23.56 -13.08
N GLU A 154 -36.03 -22.85 -12.31
CA GLU A 154 -35.71 -21.54 -11.75
C GLU A 154 -34.61 -21.63 -10.68
N PRO A 155 -33.79 -20.58 -10.48
CA PRO A 155 -32.81 -20.51 -9.40
C PRO A 155 -33.44 -20.79 -8.02
N GLN A 156 -32.89 -21.76 -7.28
CA GLN A 156 -33.28 -22.10 -5.91
C GLN A 156 -32.11 -22.78 -5.18
N ASP A 157 -31.23 -21.95 -4.62
CA ASP A 157 -30.03 -22.39 -3.89
C ASP A 157 -30.34 -23.13 -2.58
N ASP A 158 -31.41 -22.73 -1.89
CA ASP A 158 -31.89 -23.37 -0.65
C ASP A 158 -33.06 -24.30 -0.91
N GLY A 159 -32.71 -25.57 -1.16
CA GLY A 159 -33.70 -26.63 -1.35
C GLY A 159 -34.40 -27.11 -0.11
N VAL A 160 -33.84 -26.84 1.06
CA VAL A 160 -34.39 -27.32 2.33
C VAL A 160 -35.53 -26.40 2.76
N ASN A 161 -35.34 -25.09 2.62
CA ASN A 161 -36.37 -24.10 2.98
C ASN A 161 -37.17 -23.59 1.77
N GLY A 162 -36.82 -24.00 0.56
CA GLY A 162 -37.53 -23.67 -0.68
C GLY A 162 -37.39 -22.20 -1.09
N VAL A 163 -36.23 -21.61 -0.84
CA VAL A 163 -35.94 -20.18 -1.07
C VAL A 163 -34.73 -20.04 -1.99
N HIS A 164 -34.67 -18.93 -2.72
CA HIS A 164 -33.45 -18.50 -3.38
C HIS A 164 -32.84 -17.35 -2.58
N TRP A 165 -31.59 -17.44 -2.15
CA TRP A 165 -30.89 -16.43 -1.36
C TRP A 165 -30.04 -15.47 -2.19
N ASP A 166 -29.84 -15.78 -3.47
CA ASP A 166 -28.99 -15.04 -4.40
C ASP A 166 -27.51 -15.08 -3.95
N THR A 167 -27.03 -16.24 -3.45
CA THR A 167 -25.67 -16.37 -2.92
C THR A 167 -24.58 -16.35 -4.00
N GLY A 168 -24.78 -16.96 -5.16
CA GLY A 168 -23.73 -17.03 -6.19
C GLY A 168 -22.43 -17.73 -5.73
N ASP A 169 -21.37 -17.64 -6.55
CA ASP A 169 -20.09 -18.33 -6.32
C ASP A 169 -19.22 -17.62 -5.25
N CYS A 170 -19.15 -18.20 -4.06
CA CYS A 170 -18.40 -17.71 -2.90
C CYS A 170 -18.95 -16.44 -2.23
N HIS A 171 -20.26 -16.18 -2.31
CA HIS A 171 -20.87 -15.01 -1.68
C HIS A 171 -22.02 -15.37 -0.72
N ALA A 172 -21.78 -15.14 0.57
CA ALA A 172 -22.71 -15.42 1.66
C ALA A 172 -23.74 -14.28 1.86
N LYS A 173 -24.83 -14.58 2.58
CA LYS A 173 -25.77 -13.55 3.06
C LYS A 173 -25.73 -13.44 4.57
N VAL A 174 -25.73 -12.22 5.09
CA VAL A 174 -25.61 -11.95 6.54
C VAL A 174 -26.83 -11.17 7.05
N SER A 175 -27.23 -11.41 8.29
CA SER A 175 -28.29 -10.65 8.98
C SER A 175 -27.78 -9.28 9.42
N LYS A 176 -28.69 -8.33 9.66
CA LYS A 176 -28.32 -7.03 10.24
C LYS A 176 -27.61 -7.20 11.59
N SER A 177 -28.12 -8.08 12.46
CA SER A 177 -27.56 -8.31 13.80
C SER A 177 -26.12 -8.84 13.77
N LEU A 178 -25.80 -9.71 12.82
CA LEU A 178 -24.43 -10.19 12.66
C LEU A 178 -23.54 -9.10 12.04
N LEU A 179 -24.02 -8.36 11.04
CA LEU A 179 -23.23 -7.31 10.43
C LEU A 179 -22.90 -6.15 11.41
N THR A 180 -23.82 -5.83 12.32
CA THR A 180 -23.56 -4.90 13.44
C THR A 180 -22.48 -5.42 14.39
N LEU A 181 -22.48 -6.73 14.73
CA LEU A 181 -21.42 -7.32 15.55
C LEU A 181 -20.05 -7.20 14.88
N LEU A 182 -20.01 -7.37 13.56
CA LEU A 182 -18.77 -7.31 12.77
C LEU A 182 -18.25 -5.88 12.56
N GLU A 183 -18.97 -4.88 13.08
CA GLU A 183 -18.67 -3.45 12.94
C GLU A 183 -18.56 -3.03 11.46
N SER A 184 -19.42 -3.60 10.61
CA SER A 184 -19.40 -3.38 9.15
C SER A 184 -20.73 -2.79 8.67
N TRP A 185 -21.17 -1.75 9.38
CA TRP A 185 -22.44 -1.08 9.20
C TRP A 185 -22.27 0.41 9.48
N ASP A 186 -22.70 1.27 8.55
CA ASP A 186 -22.69 2.71 8.76
C ASP A 186 -24.12 3.20 9.01
N THR A 187 -24.27 4.15 9.94
CA THR A 187 -25.52 4.90 10.14
C THR A 187 -25.27 6.33 9.74
N VAL A 188 -25.74 6.72 8.56
CA VAL A 188 -25.66 8.11 8.08
C VAL A 188 -27.05 8.71 8.18
N GLY A 189 -27.24 9.63 9.13
CA GLY A 189 -28.56 10.16 9.46
C GLY A 189 -29.49 9.08 10.04
N ASN A 190 -30.63 8.85 9.37
CA ASN A 190 -31.61 7.82 9.73
C ASN A 190 -31.55 6.58 8.81
N GLU A 191 -30.59 6.53 7.88
CA GLU A 191 -30.46 5.42 6.94
C GLU A 191 -29.33 4.47 7.36
N ASP A 192 -29.68 3.19 7.31
CA ASP A 192 -28.81 2.07 7.59
C ASP A 192 -28.12 1.61 6.30
N ASN A 193 -26.79 1.75 6.24
CA ASN A 193 -26.01 1.42 5.06
C ASN A 193 -25.13 0.18 5.32
N PRO A 194 -25.60 -1.04 4.98
CA PRO A 194 -24.80 -2.26 5.12
C PRO A 194 -23.61 -2.26 4.17
N LYS A 195 -22.43 -2.62 4.68
CA LYS A 195 -21.25 -2.87 3.85
C LYS A 195 -21.17 -4.34 3.43
N THR A 196 -20.83 -4.57 2.17
CA THR A 196 -20.36 -5.88 1.72
C THR A 196 -18.96 -6.12 2.31
N ILE A 197 -18.69 -7.34 2.77
CA ILE A 197 -17.42 -7.67 3.44
C ILE A 197 -16.78 -8.91 2.86
N GLN A 198 -15.45 -8.94 2.78
CA GLN A 198 -14.70 -10.17 2.57
C GLN A 198 -14.45 -10.85 3.91
N ILE A 199 -14.85 -12.12 4.02
CA ILE A 199 -14.79 -12.87 5.28
C ILE A 199 -13.89 -14.10 5.21
N ARG A 200 -13.38 -14.48 6.38
CA ARG A 200 -12.99 -15.85 6.73
C ARG A 200 -13.86 -16.29 7.88
N ALA A 201 -14.32 -17.53 7.88
CA ALA A 201 -15.00 -18.08 9.05
C ALA A 201 -14.65 -19.56 9.26
N ALA A 202 -14.82 -20.02 10.49
CA ALA A 202 -14.58 -21.41 10.85
C ALA A 202 -15.39 -21.82 12.08
N ILE A 203 -15.76 -23.09 12.11
CA ILE A 203 -16.08 -23.80 13.36
C ILE A 203 -14.89 -24.69 13.70
N PHE A 204 -14.48 -24.65 14.96
CA PHE A 204 -13.29 -25.36 15.45
C PHE A 204 -13.34 -26.84 15.09
N LYS A 205 -12.33 -27.29 14.33
CA LYS A 205 -12.16 -28.68 13.86
C LYS A 205 -13.30 -29.24 13.01
N GLU A 206 -14.15 -28.39 12.46
CA GLU A 206 -15.26 -28.82 11.62
C GLU A 206 -15.08 -28.34 10.19
N TRP A 207 -15.11 -27.03 9.96
CA TRP A 207 -15.02 -26.47 8.62
C TRP A 207 -14.42 -25.08 8.61
N THR A 208 -14.00 -24.65 7.42
CA THR A 208 -13.51 -23.30 7.17
C THR A 208 -14.00 -22.78 5.83
N ILE A 209 -14.26 -21.48 5.76
CA ILE A 209 -14.77 -20.80 4.57
C ILE A 209 -13.95 -19.58 4.19
N LYS A 210 -13.99 -19.27 2.89
CA LYS A 210 -13.54 -18.02 2.27
C LYS A 210 -14.63 -17.54 1.32
N GLY A 211 -14.95 -16.26 1.39
CA GLY A 211 -15.87 -15.61 0.46
C GLY A 211 -16.12 -14.14 0.79
N THR A 212 -17.11 -13.56 0.13
CA THR A 212 -17.71 -12.28 0.52
C THR A 212 -19.05 -12.52 1.24
N ALA A 213 -19.60 -11.50 1.89
CA ALA A 213 -20.93 -11.53 2.49
C ALA A 213 -21.61 -10.16 2.40
N SER A 214 -22.92 -10.15 2.10
CA SER A 214 -23.74 -8.94 2.09
C SER A 214 -25.04 -9.11 2.83
N HIS A 215 -25.59 -8.00 3.32
CA HIS A 215 -26.87 -8.01 4.03
C HIS A 215 -28.02 -8.52 3.16
N SER A 216 -28.96 -9.22 3.78
CA SER A 216 -30.19 -9.69 3.15
C SER A 216 -31.41 -9.37 4.01
N TYR A 217 -32.28 -8.51 3.50
CA TYR A 217 -33.56 -8.18 4.16
C TYR A 217 -34.48 -9.39 4.38
N LYS A 218 -34.21 -10.54 3.74
CA LYS A 218 -34.94 -11.80 3.99
C LYS A 218 -34.78 -12.29 5.44
N PHE A 219 -33.69 -11.96 6.13
CA PHE A 219 -33.54 -12.32 7.55
C PHE A 219 -34.54 -11.59 8.46
N GLU A 220 -34.86 -10.33 8.12
CA GLU A 220 -35.73 -9.48 8.92
C GLU A 220 -37.20 -9.56 8.47
N ASN A 221 -37.46 -9.70 7.16
CA ASN A 221 -38.81 -9.61 6.58
C ASN A 221 -39.52 -10.97 6.46
N ASP A 222 -38.78 -12.08 6.46
CA ASP A 222 -39.36 -13.42 6.40
C ASP A 222 -39.28 -14.09 7.78
N ASN A 223 -40.45 -14.30 8.39
CA ASN A 223 -40.57 -14.89 9.73
C ASN A 223 -39.92 -16.28 9.84
N ARG A 224 -39.76 -17.02 8.73
CA ARG A 224 -39.08 -18.33 8.73
C ARG A 224 -37.60 -18.24 9.12
N PHE A 225 -36.97 -17.09 8.84
CA PHE A 225 -35.54 -16.87 9.06
C PHE A 225 -35.26 -15.95 10.24
N LYS A 226 -36.27 -15.64 11.05
CA LYS A 226 -36.10 -14.86 12.28
C LYS A 226 -35.11 -15.55 13.21
N GLY A 227 -34.02 -14.85 13.52
CA GLY A 227 -32.94 -15.35 14.38
C GLY A 227 -31.90 -16.23 13.67
N TYR A 228 -31.94 -16.35 12.34
CA TYR A 228 -30.78 -16.78 11.55
C TYR A 228 -29.85 -15.59 11.30
N ASP A 229 -28.55 -15.89 11.24
CA ASP A 229 -27.50 -14.88 11.12
C ASP A 229 -26.77 -14.92 9.78
N LEU A 230 -26.66 -16.10 9.17
CA LEU A 230 -25.76 -16.34 8.06
C LEU A 230 -26.27 -17.42 7.09
N VAL A 231 -26.16 -17.18 5.79
CA VAL A 231 -26.36 -18.18 4.73
C VAL A 231 -25.06 -18.33 3.96
N ILE A 232 -24.57 -19.57 3.81
CA ILE A 232 -23.26 -19.89 3.27
C ILE A 232 -23.40 -20.83 2.07
N PRO A 233 -23.01 -20.42 0.85
CA PRO A 233 -23.01 -21.33 -0.30
C PRO A 233 -21.89 -22.40 -0.21
N LEU A 234 -22.12 -23.57 -0.81
CA LEU A 234 -21.15 -24.68 -0.85
C LEU A 234 -19.81 -24.30 -1.49
N SER A 235 -19.81 -23.31 -2.39
CA SER A 235 -18.62 -22.74 -3.00
C SER A 235 -17.71 -22.01 -2.00
N CYS A 236 -18.25 -21.45 -0.90
CA CYS A 236 -17.45 -20.82 0.17
C CYS A 236 -16.57 -21.82 0.95
N PHE A 237 -17.00 -23.07 1.10
CA PHE A 237 -16.29 -24.10 1.85
C PHE A 237 -15.09 -24.65 1.05
N LYS A 238 -13.88 -24.52 1.61
CA LYS A 238 -12.63 -24.94 0.93
C LYS A 238 -12.03 -26.25 1.44
N GLY A 239 -12.57 -26.81 2.52
CA GLY A 239 -12.18 -28.10 3.11
C GLY A 239 -13.37 -29.01 3.32
N ASN A 240 -13.62 -29.42 4.56
CA ASN A 240 -14.84 -30.10 4.98
C ASN A 240 -16.06 -29.26 4.58
N LYS A 241 -17.03 -29.92 3.94
CA LYS A 241 -18.26 -29.30 3.45
C LYS A 241 -19.46 -29.94 4.15
N PRO A 242 -20.21 -29.18 4.97
CA PRO A 242 -21.50 -29.62 5.46
C PRO A 242 -22.46 -29.88 4.29
N ALA A 243 -23.46 -30.73 4.50
CA ALA A 243 -24.56 -30.87 3.55
C ALA A 243 -25.40 -29.58 3.54
N PRO A 244 -26.14 -29.28 2.46
CA PRO A 244 -27.14 -28.22 2.49
C PRO A 244 -28.17 -28.46 3.60
N GLY A 245 -28.51 -27.42 4.36
CA GLY A 245 -29.40 -27.50 5.53
C GLY A 245 -29.24 -26.39 6.54
N ASN A 246 -30.01 -26.48 7.63
CA ASN A 246 -30.03 -25.51 8.73
C ASN A 246 -29.19 -26.01 9.91
N TYR A 247 -28.38 -25.14 10.49
CA TYR A 247 -27.40 -25.49 11.51
C TYR A 247 -27.36 -24.45 12.63
N THR A 248 -26.74 -24.83 13.75
CA THR A 248 -26.39 -23.93 14.85
C THR A 248 -24.97 -24.26 15.28
N GLY A 249 -24.16 -23.23 15.55
CA GLY A 249 -22.80 -23.45 16.00
C GLY A 249 -22.11 -22.17 16.42
N LYS A 250 -21.06 -22.33 17.24
CA LYS A 250 -20.18 -21.22 17.63
C LYS A 250 -19.16 -20.98 16.53
N VAL A 251 -19.41 -19.94 15.74
CA VAL A 251 -18.60 -19.60 14.56
C VAL A 251 -17.63 -18.48 14.93
N LEU A 252 -16.36 -18.69 14.60
CA LEU A 252 -15.37 -17.62 14.54
C LEU A 252 -15.44 -16.98 13.15
N ILE A 253 -15.51 -15.66 13.09
CA ILE A 253 -15.66 -14.88 11.86
C ILE A 253 -14.63 -13.75 11.88
N GLY A 254 -13.84 -13.65 10.81
CA GLY A 254 -12.90 -12.58 10.56
C GLY A 254 -13.34 -11.71 9.39
N VAL A 255 -13.35 -10.41 9.60
CA VAL A 255 -13.48 -9.41 8.54
C VAL A 255 -12.09 -9.14 7.97
N VAL A 256 -11.86 -9.55 6.73
CA VAL A 256 -10.58 -9.32 6.05
C VAL A 256 -10.52 -7.91 5.51
N HIS A 257 -11.52 -7.53 4.71
CA HIS A 257 -11.69 -6.21 4.13
C HIS A 257 -13.17 -5.90 3.97
N GLU A 258 -13.52 -4.62 3.98
CA GLU A 258 -14.84 -4.14 3.57
C GLU A 258 -14.81 -3.74 2.10
N ALA A 259 -15.98 -3.71 1.46
CA ALA A 259 -16.13 -3.12 0.15
C ALA A 259 -15.85 -1.62 0.22
N GLU A 260 -14.95 -1.15 -0.63
CA GLU A 260 -14.48 0.23 -0.65
C GLU A 260 -14.09 0.60 -2.09
N GLU A 261 -14.06 1.90 -2.36
CA GLU A 261 -13.54 2.44 -3.62
C GLU A 261 -12.01 2.50 -3.53
N ARG A 262 -11.33 1.59 -4.22
CA ARG A 262 -9.86 1.54 -4.18
C ARG A 262 -9.27 2.27 -5.35
N ARG A 263 -8.31 3.16 -5.11
CA ARG A 263 -7.48 3.71 -6.17
C ARG A 263 -6.65 2.58 -6.79
N ALA A 264 -6.82 2.40 -8.08
CA ALA A 264 -6.04 1.48 -8.88
C ALA A 264 -5.25 2.24 -9.93
N LYS A 265 -4.10 1.68 -10.31
CA LYS A 265 -3.29 2.20 -11.42
C LYS A 265 -3.48 1.27 -12.61
N PRO A 266 -3.66 1.80 -13.83
CA PRO A 266 -3.49 0.96 -15.00
C PRO A 266 -2.07 0.41 -14.99
N GLY A 267 -1.96 -0.91 -15.06
CA GLY A 267 -0.69 -1.54 -15.35
C GLY A 267 -0.35 -1.37 -16.82
N TRP A 268 0.91 -1.57 -17.16
CA TRP A 268 1.38 -1.71 -18.55
C TRP A 268 0.55 -2.73 -19.36
N MET A 269 -0.05 -3.70 -18.67
CA MET A 269 -0.95 -4.69 -19.27
C MET A 269 -2.21 -4.11 -19.91
N LEU A 270 -2.69 -2.94 -19.48
CA LEU A 270 -3.79 -2.23 -20.15
C LEU A 270 -3.26 -1.48 -21.38
N TRP A 271 -2.19 -0.70 -21.20
CA TRP A 271 -1.67 0.21 -22.23
C TRP A 271 -1.08 -0.47 -23.46
N GLN A 272 -0.61 -1.71 -23.34
CA GLN A 272 -0.14 -2.49 -24.50
C GLN A 272 -1.24 -2.82 -25.54
N TRP A 273 -2.52 -2.63 -25.20
CA TRP A 273 -3.64 -2.88 -26.11
C TRP A 273 -4.09 -1.66 -26.89
N PHE A 274 -3.60 -0.48 -26.55
CA PHE A 274 -3.95 0.77 -27.22
C PHE A 274 -2.73 1.36 -27.90
N SER A 275 -2.92 2.04 -29.02
CA SER A 275 -1.83 2.78 -29.67
C SER A 275 -1.43 3.98 -28.80
N PHE A 276 -0.20 4.43 -28.92
CA PHE A 276 0.27 5.63 -28.23
C PHE A 276 -0.50 6.88 -28.71
N GLU A 277 -0.84 6.90 -29.99
CA GLU A 277 -1.61 7.95 -30.64
C GLU A 277 -3.02 8.06 -30.03
N THR A 278 -3.71 6.93 -29.84
CA THR A 278 -5.01 6.89 -29.14
C THR A 278 -4.91 7.46 -27.72
N LEU A 279 -3.81 7.18 -27.00
CA LEU A 279 -3.59 7.76 -25.67
C LEU A 279 -3.32 9.28 -25.72
N GLU A 280 -2.64 9.78 -26.75
CA GLU A 280 -2.42 11.22 -26.95
C GLU A 280 -3.71 11.96 -27.35
N GLU A 281 -4.54 11.38 -28.21
CA GLU A 281 -5.84 11.95 -28.60
C GLU A 281 -6.78 12.14 -27.40
N ASP A 282 -6.66 11.26 -26.40
CA ASP A 282 -7.35 11.33 -25.11
C ASP A 282 -6.61 12.18 -24.05
N GLY A 283 -5.52 12.84 -24.44
CA GLY A 283 -4.71 13.73 -23.61
C GLY A 283 -3.97 13.04 -22.46
N ILE A 284 -3.86 11.71 -22.47
CA ILE A 284 -3.14 10.94 -21.43
C ILE A 284 -1.65 11.23 -21.52
N ILE A 285 -1.10 11.20 -22.72
CA ILE A 285 0.34 11.42 -22.95
C ILE A 285 0.73 12.89 -22.71
N SER A 286 -0.07 13.86 -23.17
CA SER A 286 0.17 15.29 -22.85
C SER A 286 0.14 15.57 -21.33
N LYS A 287 -0.80 14.97 -20.59
CA LYS A 287 -0.81 15.04 -19.10
C LYS A 287 0.39 14.36 -18.46
N LEU A 288 0.88 13.26 -19.04
CA LEU A 288 2.11 12.61 -18.58
C LEU A 288 3.31 13.55 -18.72
N HIS A 289 3.44 14.26 -19.86
CA HIS A 289 4.46 15.29 -20.05
C HIS A 289 4.41 16.36 -18.94
N GLU A 290 3.23 16.94 -18.67
CA GLU A 290 3.04 17.95 -17.64
C GLU A 290 3.48 17.46 -16.25
N LYS A 291 3.07 16.25 -15.88
CA LYS A 291 3.46 15.63 -14.59
C LYS A 291 4.96 15.38 -14.51
N CYS A 292 5.57 14.86 -15.58
CA CYS A 292 7.02 14.66 -15.65
C CYS A 292 7.79 15.97 -15.56
N GLN A 293 7.33 17.03 -16.23
CA GLN A 293 7.96 18.36 -16.19
C GLN A 293 7.85 19.00 -14.81
N LYS A 294 6.66 18.97 -14.19
CA LYS A 294 6.45 19.45 -12.81
C LYS A 294 7.36 18.73 -11.83
N LEU A 295 7.52 17.41 -11.97
CA LEU A 295 8.41 16.64 -11.09
C LEU A 295 9.89 16.98 -11.34
N SER A 296 10.31 17.06 -12.61
CA SER A 296 11.71 17.31 -12.99
C SER A 296 12.23 18.70 -12.55
N THR A 297 11.37 19.71 -12.62
CA THR A 297 11.69 21.09 -12.19
C THR A 297 11.83 21.22 -10.66
N ALA A 298 11.25 20.29 -9.90
CA ALA A 298 11.35 20.27 -8.45
C ALA A 298 12.62 19.55 -7.93
N LEU A 299 13.31 18.74 -8.73
CA LEU A 299 14.34 17.79 -8.25
C LEU A 299 15.56 18.41 -7.52
N ASP A 300 15.81 19.70 -7.66
CA ASP A 300 16.91 20.41 -6.98
C ASP A 300 16.48 21.17 -5.72
N ASP A 301 15.19 21.13 -5.39
CA ASP A 301 14.60 21.92 -4.32
C ASP A 301 13.63 21.07 -3.50
N ILE A 302 14.05 20.76 -2.28
CA ILE A 302 13.25 19.94 -1.38
C ILE A 302 11.89 20.58 -1.04
N TYR A 303 11.78 21.91 -1.06
CA TYR A 303 10.51 22.61 -0.83
C TYR A 303 9.56 22.38 -1.98
N LYS A 304 10.03 22.59 -3.21
CA LYS A 304 9.22 22.31 -4.41
C LYS A 304 8.83 20.84 -4.45
N LEU A 305 9.70 19.92 -4.04
CA LEU A 305 9.35 18.50 -3.95
C LEU A 305 8.31 18.22 -2.88
N ALA A 306 8.45 18.79 -1.69
CA ALA A 306 7.44 18.67 -0.65
C ALA A 306 6.10 19.25 -1.10
N ASP A 307 6.10 20.36 -1.85
CA ASP A 307 4.89 20.95 -2.42
C ASP A 307 4.30 20.07 -3.51
N VAL A 308 5.10 19.50 -4.40
CA VAL A 308 4.64 18.50 -5.38
C VAL A 308 4.01 17.30 -4.66
N LEU A 309 4.61 16.83 -3.56
CA LEU A 309 4.08 15.73 -2.76
C LEU A 309 2.80 16.09 -2.01
N ARG A 310 2.71 17.33 -1.48
CA ARG A 310 1.49 17.86 -0.85
C ARG A 310 0.37 17.99 -1.87
N ILE A 311 0.67 18.56 -3.03
CA ILE A 311 -0.30 18.71 -4.13
C ILE A 311 -0.74 17.34 -4.65
N ASP A 312 0.15 16.36 -4.84
CA ASP A 312 -0.24 14.99 -5.24
C ASP A 312 -1.19 14.33 -4.22
N LEU A 313 -1.01 14.65 -2.94
CA LEU A 313 -1.84 14.17 -1.84
C LEU A 313 -3.18 14.93 -1.79
N ASP A 314 -3.17 16.25 -1.94
CA ASP A 314 -4.37 17.08 -1.94
C ASP A 314 -5.22 16.84 -3.21
N GLU A 315 -4.61 16.68 -4.39
CA GLU A 315 -5.28 16.23 -5.62
C GLU A 315 -5.90 14.85 -5.42
N ALA A 316 -5.21 13.94 -4.71
CA ALA A 316 -5.77 12.64 -4.38
C ALA A 316 -6.97 12.73 -3.41
N GLU A 317 -6.93 13.64 -2.45
CA GLU A 317 -8.05 13.88 -1.53
C GLU A 317 -9.22 14.59 -2.25
N GLN A 318 -8.94 15.53 -3.16
CA GLN A 318 -9.96 16.25 -3.94
C GLN A 318 -10.62 15.37 -5.00
N GLU A 319 -9.86 14.57 -5.75
CA GLU A 319 -10.40 13.57 -6.67
C GLU A 319 -11.29 12.55 -5.97
N LEU A 320 -11.00 12.27 -4.69
CA LEU A 320 -11.86 11.46 -3.84
C LEU A 320 -13.12 12.23 -3.43
N ALA A 321 -12.99 13.49 -3.04
CA ALA A 321 -14.09 14.36 -2.65
C ALA A 321 -15.04 14.75 -3.81
N ASN A 322 -14.56 14.74 -5.05
CA ASN A 322 -15.32 15.04 -6.27
C ASN A 322 -16.07 13.82 -6.85
N LEU A 323 -15.96 12.64 -6.21
CA LEU A 323 -16.97 11.61 -6.38
C LEU A 323 -18.16 12.07 -5.52
N ASP A 324 -19.26 12.47 -6.15
CA ASP A 324 -20.44 12.92 -5.42
C ASP A 324 -20.86 11.83 -4.42
N ASP A 325 -20.77 12.22 -3.15
CA ASP A 325 -20.88 11.43 -1.94
C ASP A 325 -19.70 10.51 -1.57
N ASN A 326 -19.46 10.46 -0.27
CA ASN A 326 -18.66 9.55 0.56
C ASN A 326 -17.17 9.88 0.86
N PRO A 327 -16.88 10.19 2.15
CA PRO A 327 -15.54 10.12 2.71
C PRO A 327 -15.08 8.67 2.85
N ASP A 328 -13.77 8.48 2.98
CA ASP A 328 -13.07 7.21 3.22
C ASP A 328 -12.74 6.36 1.99
N ALA A 329 -11.68 6.78 1.30
CA ALA A 329 -10.76 5.89 0.58
C ALA A 329 -9.30 6.24 0.89
N GLU A 330 -8.52 5.22 1.24
CA GLU A 330 -7.05 5.22 1.36
C GLU A 330 -6.36 6.35 2.16
N VAL A 331 -6.55 6.35 3.48
CA VAL A 331 -5.50 6.82 4.42
C VAL A 331 -4.97 5.64 5.25
N ALA A 332 -4.66 4.52 4.60
CA ALA A 332 -4.14 3.35 5.29
C ALA A 332 -2.93 2.69 4.60
N TYR A 333 -2.11 3.46 3.89
CA TYR A 333 -0.65 3.29 3.80
C TYR A 333 -0.03 4.60 3.28
N VAL A 334 -0.54 5.74 3.77
CA VAL A 334 0.21 6.99 3.62
C VAL A 334 1.48 6.77 4.43
N ASP A 335 2.61 6.63 3.72
CA ASP A 335 3.96 6.63 4.31
C ASP A 335 3.92 7.73 5.37
N SER A 336 4.17 7.42 6.64
CA SER A 336 4.02 8.38 7.75
C SER A 336 4.68 9.73 7.45
N VAL A 337 5.71 9.68 6.62
CA VAL A 337 6.39 10.82 6.03
C VAL A 337 5.50 11.75 5.21
N LEU A 338 4.58 11.28 4.36
CA LEU A 338 3.69 12.15 3.60
C LEU A 338 2.73 12.92 4.53
N LYS A 339 2.24 12.27 5.61
CA LYS A 339 1.45 12.96 6.65
C LYS A 339 2.30 14.01 7.36
N ILE A 340 3.55 13.70 7.66
CA ILE A 340 4.50 14.64 8.26
C ILE A 340 4.80 15.79 7.32
N ILE A 341 5.11 15.55 6.05
CA ILE A 341 5.36 16.60 5.05
C ILE A 341 4.14 17.50 4.89
N LYS A 342 2.92 16.93 4.92
CA LYS A 342 1.67 17.69 4.88
C LYS A 342 1.49 18.56 6.13
N ALA A 343 1.79 18.03 7.31
CA ALA A 343 1.70 18.76 8.59
C ALA A 343 2.85 19.76 8.80
N ASP A 344 4.01 19.53 8.22
CA ASP A 344 5.21 20.36 8.36
C ASP A 344 5.18 21.57 7.43
N LYS A 345 4.17 22.43 7.58
CA LYS A 345 4.00 23.64 6.75
C LYS A 345 5.15 24.63 6.88
N LYS A 346 5.88 24.58 7.99
CA LYS A 346 7.05 25.43 8.27
C LYS A 346 8.39 24.83 7.85
N GLY A 347 8.42 23.64 7.24
CA GLY A 347 9.66 23.01 6.78
C GLY A 347 10.66 22.69 7.88
N VAL A 348 10.19 22.45 9.11
CA VAL A 348 11.01 22.19 10.30
C VAL A 348 11.69 20.82 10.23
N LEU A 349 11.08 19.85 9.54
CA LEU A 349 11.61 18.49 9.35
C LEU A 349 11.94 18.19 7.89
N ILE A 350 11.71 19.11 6.95
CA ILE A 350 11.88 18.84 5.52
C ILE A 350 13.32 18.44 5.14
N LEU A 351 14.30 18.96 5.88
CA LEU A 351 15.72 18.63 5.75
C LEU A 351 16.17 17.47 6.66
N HIS A 352 15.27 16.94 7.49
CA HIS A 352 15.61 15.88 8.42
C HIS A 352 16.06 14.62 7.66
N PRO A 353 17.17 13.94 8.03
CA PRO A 353 17.71 12.81 7.26
C PRO A 353 16.70 11.70 6.96
N TYR A 354 15.79 11.40 7.90
CA TYR A 354 14.70 10.46 7.66
C TYR A 354 13.72 10.93 6.59
N VAL A 355 13.33 12.21 6.63
CA VAL A 355 12.36 12.79 5.69
C VAL A 355 12.98 12.86 4.30
N LEU A 356 14.24 13.31 4.18
CA LEU A 356 14.97 13.33 2.91
C LEU A 356 15.07 11.94 2.26
N LEU A 357 15.47 10.92 3.04
CA LEU A 357 15.56 9.54 2.54
C LEU A 357 14.20 9.06 2.01
N LYS A 358 13.13 9.38 2.75
CA LYS A 358 11.77 8.97 2.42
C LYS A 358 11.20 9.73 1.22
N VAL A 359 11.54 11.01 1.06
CA VAL A 359 11.26 11.78 -0.15
C VAL A 359 11.96 11.14 -1.35
N LYS A 360 13.24 10.75 -1.26
CA LYS A 360 13.94 10.04 -2.35
C LYS A 360 13.25 8.74 -2.73
N PHE A 361 12.84 7.92 -1.75
CA PHE A 361 12.07 6.70 -2.03
C PHE A 361 10.70 6.98 -2.64
N ARG A 362 10.00 8.01 -2.17
CA ARG A 362 8.71 8.41 -2.73
C ARG A 362 8.86 8.91 -4.18
N LEU A 363 9.89 9.71 -4.46
CA LEU A 363 10.22 10.17 -5.81
C LEU A 363 10.44 9.01 -6.77
N ARG A 364 11.23 8.02 -6.35
CA ARG A 364 11.43 6.78 -7.11
C ARG A 364 10.09 6.12 -7.46
N GLU A 365 9.20 5.95 -6.48
CA GLU A 365 7.89 5.34 -6.72
C GLU A 365 7.00 6.21 -7.60
N MET A 366 7.06 7.54 -7.51
CA MET A 366 6.34 8.44 -8.42
C MET A 366 6.80 8.25 -9.87
N TRP A 367 8.12 8.25 -10.12
CA TRP A 367 8.67 7.98 -11.46
C TRP A 367 8.29 6.59 -11.97
N LYS A 368 8.39 5.55 -11.14
CA LYS A 368 7.93 4.19 -11.49
C LYS A 368 6.44 4.17 -11.83
N ASN A 369 5.62 4.92 -11.12
CA ASN A 369 4.18 5.01 -11.41
C ASN A 369 3.92 5.72 -12.74
N LEU A 370 4.59 6.84 -13.02
CA LEU A 370 4.50 7.52 -14.31
C LEU A 370 4.87 6.57 -15.45
N ALA A 371 5.97 5.81 -15.31
CA ALA A 371 6.42 4.85 -16.31
C ALA A 371 5.48 3.64 -16.50
N LYS A 372 4.88 3.11 -15.42
CA LYS A 372 3.98 1.94 -15.47
C LYS A 372 2.57 2.27 -15.93
N SER A 373 2.08 3.45 -15.59
CA SER A 373 0.65 3.80 -15.63
C SER A 373 0.33 5.07 -16.41
N ALA A 374 1.34 5.69 -17.03
CA ALA A 374 1.22 7.01 -17.67
C ALA A 374 0.70 8.11 -16.72
N GLY A 375 0.84 7.91 -15.40
CA GLY A 375 0.33 8.86 -14.40
C GLY A 375 -1.19 8.93 -14.30
N VAL A 376 -1.90 7.97 -14.90
CA VAL A 376 -3.36 7.86 -14.82
C VAL A 376 -3.75 7.03 -13.60
N ARG A 377 -4.88 7.38 -12.99
CA ARG A 377 -5.47 6.68 -11.85
C ARG A 377 -6.93 6.38 -12.17
N PHE A 378 -7.38 5.22 -11.73
CA PHE A 378 -8.76 4.77 -11.86
C PHE A 378 -9.23 4.21 -10.53
N TYR A 379 -10.50 3.84 -10.45
CA TYR A 379 -11.05 3.20 -9.27
C TYR A 379 -11.29 1.72 -9.52
N SER A 380 -11.29 0.96 -8.42
CA SER A 380 -11.67 -0.43 -8.43
C SER A 380 -12.59 -0.75 -7.26
N VAL A 381 -13.53 -1.65 -7.49
CA VAL A 381 -14.61 -1.99 -6.57
C VAL A 381 -14.82 -3.50 -6.53
N MET A 382 -15.38 -3.98 -5.41
CA MET A 382 -15.51 -5.41 -5.12
C MET A 382 -16.63 -6.07 -5.93
N CYS A 383 -16.34 -7.19 -6.58
CA CYS A 383 -17.31 -7.99 -7.32
C CYS A 383 -18.39 -8.57 -6.39
N THR A 384 -19.64 -8.37 -6.74
CA THR A 384 -20.81 -8.85 -6.00
C THR A 384 -21.83 -9.44 -6.97
N PRO A 385 -22.44 -10.62 -6.70
CA PRO A 385 -23.42 -11.19 -7.61
C PRO A 385 -24.81 -10.56 -7.40
N ASP A 386 -25.49 -10.22 -8.49
CA ASP A 386 -26.88 -9.74 -8.48
C ASP A 386 -27.72 -10.35 -9.61
N THR A 387 -28.61 -11.25 -9.23
CA THR A 387 -29.52 -11.99 -10.12
C THR A 387 -30.65 -11.11 -10.66
N SER A 388 -30.95 -9.96 -10.04
CA SER A 388 -31.98 -9.06 -10.55
C SER A 388 -31.62 -8.42 -11.91
N LEU A 389 -30.34 -8.47 -12.28
CA LEU A 389 -29.81 -8.00 -13.55
C LEU A 389 -29.87 -9.06 -14.67
N GLU A 390 -30.35 -10.28 -14.39
CA GLU A 390 -30.47 -11.35 -15.39
C GLU A 390 -31.41 -11.00 -16.55
N LYS A 391 -32.29 -10.01 -16.38
CA LYS A 391 -33.13 -9.47 -17.47
C LYS A 391 -32.32 -8.94 -18.66
N TYR A 392 -31.03 -8.62 -18.49
CA TYR A 392 -30.13 -8.17 -19.56
C TYR A 392 -29.30 -9.30 -20.21
N GLN A 393 -29.40 -10.54 -19.72
CA GLN A 393 -28.68 -11.68 -20.26
C GLN A 393 -29.63 -12.71 -20.89
N LYS A 394 -29.17 -13.36 -21.97
CA LYS A 394 -29.90 -14.46 -22.62
C LYS A 394 -28.96 -15.63 -22.90
N PRO A 395 -29.35 -16.87 -22.55
CA PRO A 395 -28.60 -18.05 -22.93
C PRO A 395 -28.45 -18.17 -24.46
N TYR A 396 -27.27 -18.57 -24.93
CA TYR A 396 -26.99 -18.85 -26.33
C TYR A 396 -25.99 -20.00 -26.46
N GLY A 397 -26.49 -21.20 -26.78
CA GLY A 397 -25.68 -22.41 -26.75
C GLY A 397 -25.14 -22.68 -25.35
N ASN A 398 -23.81 -22.78 -25.22
CA ASN A 398 -23.13 -22.95 -23.93
C ASN A 398 -22.67 -21.61 -23.30
N ASP A 399 -22.98 -20.48 -23.96
CA ASP A 399 -22.56 -19.14 -23.56
C ASP A 399 -23.76 -18.23 -23.26
N PHE A 400 -23.49 -16.98 -22.89
CA PHE A 400 -24.49 -15.95 -22.66
C PHE A 400 -24.25 -14.75 -23.58
N ILE A 401 -25.34 -14.20 -24.11
CA ILE A 401 -25.34 -12.92 -24.82
C ILE A 401 -25.94 -11.87 -23.90
N PHE A 402 -25.25 -10.75 -23.75
CA PHE A 402 -25.66 -9.62 -22.93
C PHE A 402 -26.11 -8.46 -23.83
N LYS A 403 -27.29 -7.88 -23.55
CA LYS A 403 -27.86 -6.77 -24.33
C LYS A 403 -28.57 -5.74 -23.43
N PRO A 404 -27.87 -4.70 -22.93
CA PRO A 404 -26.41 -4.53 -22.91
C PRO A 404 -25.74 -5.37 -21.78
N LYS A 405 -24.41 -5.28 -21.64
CA LYS A 405 -23.72 -5.72 -20.42
C LYS A 405 -24.01 -4.69 -19.33
N VAL A 406 -24.70 -5.08 -18.26
CA VAL A 406 -25.14 -4.17 -17.21
C VAL A 406 -24.55 -4.55 -15.87
N PHE A 407 -24.13 -3.55 -15.11
CA PHE A 407 -23.78 -3.66 -13.70
C PHE A 407 -24.40 -2.52 -12.90
N CYS A 408 -24.38 -2.65 -11.58
CA CYS A 408 -24.73 -1.60 -10.64
C CYS A 408 -23.53 -1.29 -9.73
N SER A 409 -23.08 -0.04 -9.74
CA SER A 409 -22.13 0.49 -8.78
C SER A 409 -22.53 1.93 -8.43
N PRO A 410 -23.22 2.15 -7.30
CA PRO A 410 -23.68 3.48 -6.91
C PRO A 410 -22.56 4.41 -6.47
N SER A 411 -21.33 3.89 -6.32
CA SER A 411 -20.11 4.69 -6.16
C SER A 411 -19.75 5.54 -7.39
N PHE A 412 -20.37 5.28 -8.53
CA PHE A 412 -20.10 5.99 -9.78
C PHE A 412 -21.40 6.41 -10.45
N ASN A 413 -21.37 7.51 -11.20
CA ASN A 413 -22.52 7.95 -11.98
C ASN A 413 -23.00 6.88 -12.97
N GLU A 414 -24.28 6.92 -13.32
CA GLU A 414 -24.82 6.08 -14.39
C GLU A 414 -24.16 6.43 -15.74
N GLY A 415 -24.07 5.42 -16.62
CA GLY A 415 -23.47 5.55 -17.95
C GLY A 415 -22.50 4.44 -18.28
N GLN A 416 -21.79 4.57 -19.40
CA GLN A 416 -20.92 3.53 -19.92
C GLN A 416 -19.51 3.61 -19.32
N TYR A 417 -18.94 2.45 -18.97
CA TYR A 417 -17.61 2.32 -18.40
C TYR A 417 -16.77 1.32 -19.18
N ILE A 418 -15.47 1.63 -19.32
CA ILE A 418 -14.43 0.66 -19.65
C ILE A 418 -14.14 -0.15 -18.38
N VAL A 419 -14.34 -1.46 -18.47
CA VAL A 419 -14.23 -2.43 -17.40
C VAL A 419 -13.11 -3.41 -17.72
N PHE A 420 -12.16 -3.56 -16.80
CA PHE A 420 -11.02 -4.45 -16.98
C PHE A 420 -10.44 -4.94 -15.65
N CYS A 421 -9.52 -5.90 -15.73
CA CYS A 421 -8.93 -6.49 -14.54
C CYS A 421 -7.56 -7.13 -14.82
N ASN A 422 -6.64 -7.08 -13.84
CA ASN A 422 -5.31 -7.67 -13.95
C ASN A 422 -5.21 -9.04 -13.24
N PRO A 423 -4.39 -9.99 -13.72
CA PRO A 423 -3.66 -9.93 -15.00
C PRO A 423 -4.63 -10.09 -16.19
N MET A 424 -4.28 -9.45 -17.31
CA MET A 424 -5.07 -9.49 -18.54
C MET A 424 -4.53 -10.58 -19.48
N ARG A 425 -5.42 -11.42 -19.99
CA ARG A 425 -5.08 -12.53 -20.91
C ARG A 425 -4.88 -12.02 -22.33
N HIS A 426 -5.75 -11.13 -22.76
CA HIS A 426 -5.79 -10.51 -24.08
C HIS A 426 -6.67 -9.26 -24.03
N TRP A 427 -6.82 -8.57 -25.16
CA TRP A 427 -7.64 -7.36 -25.25
C TRP A 427 -9.14 -7.58 -24.91
N GLY A 428 -9.69 -8.78 -25.10
CA GLY A 428 -11.07 -9.11 -24.68
C GLY A 428 -11.34 -9.05 -23.16
N ASP A 429 -10.30 -8.88 -22.34
CA ASP A 429 -10.43 -8.57 -20.90
C ASP A 429 -10.61 -7.07 -20.64
N VAL A 430 -10.70 -6.25 -21.69
CA VAL A 430 -11.17 -4.85 -21.66
C VAL A 430 -12.54 -4.80 -22.34
N GLN A 431 -13.55 -4.37 -21.61
CA GLN A 431 -14.95 -4.44 -22.08
C GLN A 431 -15.69 -3.13 -21.79
N LEU A 432 -16.76 -2.87 -22.53
CA LEU A 432 -17.67 -1.76 -22.27
C LEU A 432 -18.96 -2.25 -21.63
N TRP A 433 -19.25 -1.79 -20.41
CA TRP A 433 -20.46 -2.14 -19.65
C TRP A 433 -21.22 -0.87 -19.25
N GLU A 434 -22.53 -0.97 -19.07
CA GLU A 434 -23.40 0.11 -18.63
C GLU A 434 -23.64 0.02 -17.12
N ASN A 435 -23.42 1.13 -16.40
CA ASN A 435 -23.76 1.28 -15.00
C ASN A 435 -25.19 1.80 -14.87
N PHE A 436 -26.07 1.02 -14.26
CA PHE A 436 -27.41 1.44 -13.84
C PHE A 436 -27.58 1.26 -12.33
N HIS A 437 -28.17 2.24 -11.65
CA HIS A 437 -28.41 2.22 -10.21
C HIS A 437 -29.70 1.45 -9.88
N GLU A 438 -29.74 0.19 -10.31
CA GLU A 438 -30.86 -0.71 -10.08
C GLU A 438 -30.40 -2.05 -9.48
N GLY A 439 -31.38 -2.91 -9.20
CA GLY A 439 -31.14 -4.18 -8.55
C GLY A 439 -30.97 -4.05 -7.03
N ARG A 440 -30.37 -5.08 -6.43
CA ARG A 440 -30.30 -5.25 -4.97
C ARG A 440 -29.29 -4.30 -4.33
N PHE A 441 -28.24 -3.94 -5.06
CA PHE A 441 -27.08 -3.19 -4.55
C PHE A 441 -27.08 -1.72 -4.95
N ARG A 442 -28.20 -1.19 -5.45
CA ARG A 442 -28.34 0.22 -5.88
C ARG A 442 -27.97 1.28 -4.83
N ASN A 443 -27.94 0.92 -3.55
CA ASN A 443 -27.55 1.81 -2.45
C ASN A 443 -26.28 1.34 -1.72
N THR A 444 -25.59 0.32 -2.22
CA THR A 444 -24.39 -0.25 -1.57
C THR A 444 -23.15 0.27 -2.26
N ARG A 445 -22.36 1.11 -1.58
CA ARG A 445 -21.10 1.65 -2.11
C ARG A 445 -19.96 0.63 -2.07
N GLY A 446 -18.91 0.91 -2.85
CA GLY A 446 -17.67 0.11 -2.90
C GLY A 446 -17.78 -1.23 -3.62
N VAL A 447 -18.94 -1.53 -4.22
CA VAL A 447 -19.19 -2.78 -4.97
C VAL A 447 -19.46 -2.52 -6.44
N LEU A 448 -19.19 -3.54 -7.25
CA LEU A 448 -19.77 -3.73 -8.57
C LEU A 448 -20.66 -4.97 -8.51
N ALA A 449 -21.97 -4.74 -8.63
CA ALA A 449 -22.97 -5.78 -8.68
C ALA A 449 -23.31 -6.15 -10.13
N ALA A 450 -23.14 -7.41 -10.50
CA ALA A 450 -23.44 -7.92 -11.85
C ALA A 450 -23.88 -9.39 -11.78
N THR A 451 -24.42 -9.92 -12.86
CA THR A 451 -24.71 -11.36 -12.94
C THR A 451 -23.40 -12.17 -12.87
N ARG A 452 -23.47 -13.39 -12.34
CA ARG A 452 -22.30 -14.28 -12.20
C ARG A 452 -21.63 -14.52 -13.54
N GLU A 453 -22.44 -14.68 -14.58
CA GLU A 453 -22.05 -15.00 -15.95
C GLU A 453 -21.31 -13.82 -16.57
N LEU A 454 -21.76 -12.58 -16.29
CA LEU A 454 -21.06 -11.38 -16.75
C LEU A 454 -19.70 -11.24 -16.05
N LEU A 455 -19.62 -11.46 -14.74
CA LEU A 455 -18.36 -11.45 -13.99
C LEU A 455 -17.39 -12.53 -14.51
N LEU A 456 -17.89 -13.73 -14.78
CA LEU A 456 -17.11 -14.82 -15.35
C LEU A 456 -16.57 -14.51 -16.75
N SER A 457 -17.24 -13.66 -17.53
CA SER A 457 -16.74 -13.21 -18.84
C SER A 457 -15.45 -12.39 -18.74
N LEU A 458 -15.18 -11.77 -17.59
CA LEU A 458 -13.89 -11.16 -17.23
C LEU A 458 -12.97 -12.10 -16.43
N GLY A 459 -13.36 -13.37 -16.26
CA GLY A 459 -12.63 -14.33 -15.45
C GLY A 459 -12.60 -13.97 -13.96
N ARG A 460 -13.65 -13.31 -13.44
CA ARG A 460 -13.77 -12.92 -12.03
C ARG A 460 -14.81 -13.75 -11.29
N ASP A 461 -14.61 -13.90 -9.99
CA ASP A 461 -15.58 -14.52 -9.06
C ASP A 461 -15.97 -13.54 -7.94
N THR A 462 -16.69 -14.03 -6.93
CA THR A 462 -17.17 -13.17 -5.82
C THR A 462 -16.54 -13.54 -4.47
N ASP A 463 -15.32 -14.09 -4.50
CA ASP A 463 -14.55 -14.46 -3.29
C ASP A 463 -13.72 -13.29 -2.67
N GLY A 464 -13.86 -12.11 -3.27
CA GLY A 464 -13.21 -10.85 -2.90
C GLY A 464 -12.45 -10.16 -4.05
N ASP A 465 -12.72 -10.56 -5.29
CA ASP A 465 -12.16 -9.95 -6.49
C ASP A 465 -12.57 -8.47 -6.63
N PHE A 466 -11.69 -7.68 -7.25
CA PHE A 466 -11.94 -6.28 -7.59
C PHE A 466 -11.83 -6.08 -9.11
N ILE A 467 -12.70 -5.22 -9.64
CA ILE A 467 -12.73 -4.82 -11.05
C ILE A 467 -12.39 -3.34 -11.15
N GLN A 468 -11.63 -2.96 -12.19
CA GLN A 468 -11.21 -1.60 -12.45
C GLN A 468 -12.18 -0.93 -13.44
N LEU A 469 -12.54 0.32 -13.15
CA LEU A 469 -13.55 1.08 -13.89
C LEU A 469 -12.98 2.42 -14.38
N ILE A 470 -13.25 2.73 -15.65
CA ILE A 470 -12.95 4.03 -16.26
C ILE A 470 -14.23 4.53 -16.92
N ASN A 471 -14.66 5.75 -16.61
CA ASN A 471 -15.77 6.36 -17.32
C ASN A 471 -15.38 6.51 -18.81
N SER A 472 -16.17 5.91 -19.70
CA SER A 472 -15.92 5.90 -21.15
C SER A 472 -15.91 7.31 -21.74
N SER A 473 -16.77 8.21 -21.25
CA SER A 473 -16.89 9.57 -21.78
C SER A 473 -15.66 10.43 -21.47
N ARG A 474 -14.85 10.04 -20.48
CA ARG A 474 -13.57 10.70 -20.16
C ARG A 474 -12.49 10.42 -21.20
N TYR A 475 -12.60 9.28 -21.90
CA TYR A 475 -11.62 8.78 -22.86
C TYR A 475 -12.32 8.21 -24.10
N PRO A 476 -12.91 9.09 -24.93
CA PRO A 476 -13.69 8.68 -26.08
C PRO A 476 -12.86 7.93 -27.13
N ASN A 477 -11.58 8.24 -27.31
CA ASN A 477 -10.75 7.56 -28.32
C ASN A 477 -10.38 6.14 -27.87
N LEU A 478 -10.09 5.93 -26.58
CA LEU A 478 -9.98 4.59 -26.01
C LEU A 478 -11.27 3.78 -26.19
N THR A 479 -12.42 4.43 -25.98
CA THR A 479 -13.73 3.80 -26.15
C THR A 479 -13.98 3.41 -27.61
N MET A 480 -13.67 4.30 -28.56
CA MET A 480 -13.76 4.01 -30.00
C MET A 480 -12.81 2.87 -30.41
N ALA A 481 -11.58 2.88 -29.92
CA ALA A 481 -10.61 1.81 -30.20
C ALA A 481 -11.14 0.44 -29.75
N LEU A 482 -11.89 0.35 -28.64
CA LEU A 482 -12.52 -0.90 -28.19
C LEU A 482 -13.61 -1.41 -29.14
N TYR A 483 -14.35 -0.52 -29.80
CA TYR A 483 -15.32 -0.92 -30.82
C TYR A 483 -14.65 -1.49 -32.07
N ASP A 484 -13.45 -1.02 -32.39
CA ASP A 484 -12.68 -1.41 -33.58
C ASP A 484 -11.75 -2.61 -33.35
N MET A 485 -11.66 -3.13 -32.11
CA MET A 485 -10.80 -4.29 -31.82
C MET A 485 -11.33 -5.57 -32.47
N ASP A 486 -10.39 -6.36 -33.01
CA ASP A 486 -10.67 -7.68 -33.55
C ASP A 486 -11.32 -8.62 -32.52
N SER A 487 -11.93 -9.69 -33.01
CA SER A 487 -12.46 -10.74 -32.13
C SER A 487 -11.33 -11.31 -31.24
N PRO A 488 -11.51 -11.33 -29.90
CA PRO A 488 -10.46 -11.79 -28.99
C PRO A 488 -10.21 -13.29 -29.12
N PRO A 489 -9.03 -13.77 -28.67
CA PRO A 489 -8.77 -15.19 -28.49
C PRO A 489 -9.87 -15.88 -27.69
N LYS A 490 -10.18 -17.13 -28.06
CA LYS A 490 -11.09 -17.97 -27.27
C LYS A 490 -10.30 -18.68 -26.18
N VAL A 491 -10.46 -18.24 -24.94
CA VAL A 491 -9.84 -18.87 -23.77
C VAL A 491 -10.83 -19.78 -23.08
N LYS A 492 -10.44 -21.04 -22.87
CA LYS A 492 -11.24 -22.03 -22.15
C LYS A 492 -10.84 -22.11 -20.70
N LYS A 493 -11.80 -21.95 -19.79
CA LYS A 493 -11.64 -22.29 -18.38
C LYS A 493 -11.84 -23.79 -18.20
N PHE A 494 -10.77 -24.51 -17.83
CA PHE A 494 -10.87 -25.94 -17.55
C PHE A 494 -11.55 -26.22 -16.21
N PRO A 495 -12.21 -27.39 -16.04
CA PRO A 495 -12.72 -27.81 -14.74
C PRO A 495 -11.57 -27.91 -13.71
N LYS A 496 -11.87 -27.97 -12.41
CA LYS A 496 -10.82 -28.12 -11.39
C LYS A 496 -10.44 -29.59 -11.26
N VAL A 497 -9.15 -29.92 -11.40
CA VAL A 497 -8.62 -31.29 -11.19
C VAL A 497 -7.77 -31.30 -9.91
N ALA A 498 -7.98 -32.31 -9.06
CA ALA A 498 -7.24 -32.44 -7.82
C ALA A 498 -5.72 -32.58 -8.05
N LEU A 499 -4.92 -31.87 -7.25
CA LEU A 499 -3.46 -31.99 -7.30
C LEU A 499 -3.00 -33.39 -6.89
N THR A 500 -1.99 -33.91 -7.56
CA THR A 500 -1.39 -35.22 -7.31
C THR A 500 0.03 -35.08 -6.75
N GLY A 501 0.53 -36.13 -6.08
CA GLY A 501 1.86 -36.15 -5.46
C GLY A 501 1.82 -36.03 -3.94
N SER A 502 3.00 -36.02 -3.31
CA SER A 502 3.13 -35.82 -1.86
C SER A 502 2.78 -34.37 -1.47
N LEU A 503 2.45 -34.17 -0.19
CA LEU A 503 2.16 -32.83 0.32
C LEU A 503 3.35 -31.87 0.13
N GLN A 504 4.56 -32.38 0.32
CA GLN A 504 5.81 -31.65 0.10
C GLN A 504 5.98 -31.27 -1.37
N GLN A 505 5.69 -32.18 -2.31
CA GLN A 505 5.76 -31.86 -3.75
C GLN A 505 4.77 -30.77 -4.13
N ILE A 506 3.54 -30.84 -3.61
CA ILE A 506 2.52 -29.81 -3.82
C ILE A 506 2.96 -28.47 -3.21
N ALA A 507 3.56 -28.50 -2.02
CA ALA A 507 4.11 -27.32 -1.35
C ALA A 507 5.23 -26.66 -2.16
N ILE A 508 6.19 -27.44 -2.68
CA ILE A 508 7.24 -26.93 -3.58
C ILE A 508 6.62 -26.33 -4.85
N ASN A 509 5.72 -27.06 -5.51
CA ASN A 509 5.10 -26.61 -6.75
C ASN A 509 4.29 -25.32 -6.54
N SER A 510 3.75 -25.10 -5.33
CA SER A 510 3.02 -23.86 -5.00
C SER A 510 3.90 -22.61 -5.06
N MET A 511 5.23 -22.75 -4.96
CA MET A 511 6.17 -21.62 -5.01
C MET A 511 6.41 -21.09 -6.43
N ASN A 512 6.07 -21.85 -7.46
CA ASN A 512 6.33 -21.46 -8.85
C ASN A 512 5.47 -20.26 -9.29
N ASP A 513 6.11 -19.22 -9.83
CA ASP A 513 5.46 -18.03 -10.41
C ASP A 513 5.32 -18.14 -11.93
N ILE A 514 4.63 -19.18 -12.39
CA ILE A 514 4.40 -19.39 -13.83
C ILE A 514 3.51 -18.28 -14.42
N THR A 515 2.61 -17.69 -13.62
CA THR A 515 1.79 -16.53 -14.02
C THR A 515 2.67 -15.36 -14.44
N GLY A 516 3.68 -15.00 -13.66
CA GLY A 516 4.62 -13.94 -14.02
C GLY A 516 5.41 -14.23 -15.29
N VAL A 517 5.80 -15.49 -15.52
CA VAL A 517 6.51 -15.93 -16.74
C VAL A 517 5.64 -15.77 -17.97
N VAL A 518 4.43 -16.34 -17.98
CA VAL A 518 3.53 -16.28 -19.14
C VAL A 518 3.12 -14.84 -19.44
N ALA A 519 2.79 -14.05 -18.41
CA ALA A 519 2.50 -12.64 -18.55
C ALA A 519 3.66 -11.85 -19.17
N SER A 520 4.91 -12.17 -18.80
CA SER A 520 6.09 -11.51 -19.38
C SER A 520 6.29 -11.88 -20.85
N LEU A 521 6.05 -13.15 -21.22
CA LEU A 521 6.09 -13.58 -22.63
C LEU A 521 4.99 -12.89 -23.46
N LEU A 522 3.79 -12.71 -22.89
CA LEU A 522 2.70 -11.99 -23.53
C LEU A 522 3.09 -10.52 -23.81
N GLY A 523 3.64 -9.84 -22.81
CA GLY A 523 4.13 -8.47 -22.97
C GLY A 523 5.25 -8.36 -24.01
N ARG A 524 6.18 -9.33 -24.03
CA ARG A 524 7.24 -9.41 -25.05
C ARG A 524 6.67 -9.59 -26.44
N ALA A 525 5.74 -10.53 -26.62
CA ALA A 525 5.12 -10.80 -27.91
C ALA A 525 4.42 -9.55 -28.45
N ARG A 526 3.68 -8.83 -27.60
CA ARG A 526 3.02 -7.56 -27.96
C ARG A 526 4.00 -6.44 -28.29
N ALA A 527 5.04 -6.27 -27.50
CA ALA A 527 6.02 -5.21 -27.72
C ALA A 527 6.76 -5.33 -29.06
N ILE A 528 6.97 -6.56 -29.56
CA ILE A 528 7.64 -6.81 -30.84
C ILE A 528 6.66 -7.04 -32.01
N GLY A 529 5.34 -6.98 -31.78
CA GLY A 529 4.32 -7.24 -32.81
C GLY A 529 4.24 -8.70 -33.28
N ALA A 530 4.59 -9.66 -32.43
CA ALA A 530 4.64 -11.09 -32.76
C ALA A 530 3.38 -11.86 -32.34
N GLU A 531 2.41 -11.25 -31.67
CA GLU A 531 1.27 -11.93 -31.08
C GLU A 531 0.40 -12.71 -32.09
N LEU A 532 0.37 -12.26 -33.35
CA LEU A 532 -0.38 -12.92 -34.44
C LEU A 532 0.44 -13.96 -35.20
N ILE A 533 1.73 -14.12 -34.90
CA ILE A 533 2.58 -15.13 -35.54
C ILE A 533 2.13 -16.52 -35.13
N VAL A 534 2.02 -17.41 -36.11
CA VAL A 534 1.68 -18.81 -35.91
C VAL A 534 2.96 -19.62 -35.69
N LEU A 535 2.99 -20.41 -34.63
CA LEU A 535 4.05 -21.36 -34.32
C LEU A 535 3.46 -22.77 -34.21
N ASP A 536 4.27 -23.78 -34.55
CA ASP A 536 3.96 -25.17 -34.22
C ASP A 536 4.23 -25.40 -32.72
N ILE A 537 3.16 -25.48 -31.94
CA ILE A 537 3.21 -25.67 -30.50
C ILE A 537 3.18 -27.17 -30.20
N PRO A 538 4.22 -27.72 -29.54
CA PRO A 538 4.24 -29.12 -29.16
C PRO A 538 2.98 -29.52 -28.40
N LYS A 539 2.32 -30.60 -28.87
CA LYS A 539 1.07 -31.19 -28.33
C LYS A 539 -0.21 -30.40 -28.63
N GLU A 540 -0.13 -29.20 -29.19
CA GLU A 540 -1.29 -28.36 -29.53
C GLU A 540 -1.40 -28.08 -31.05
N GLY A 541 -0.30 -28.24 -31.80
CA GLY A 541 -0.23 -27.97 -33.24
C GLY A 541 -0.03 -26.48 -33.55
N GLU A 542 -0.41 -26.07 -34.75
CA GLU A 542 -0.25 -24.67 -35.20
C GLU A 542 -1.21 -23.73 -34.43
N MET A 543 -0.64 -22.76 -33.72
CA MET A 543 -1.39 -21.75 -32.98
C MET A 543 -0.74 -20.37 -33.11
N ARG A 544 -1.56 -19.31 -33.11
CA ARG A 544 -1.05 -17.96 -32.91
C ARG A 544 -0.47 -17.84 -31.51
N ILE A 545 0.63 -17.11 -31.36
CA ILE A 545 1.27 -16.87 -30.06
C ILE A 545 0.25 -16.32 -29.04
N ILE A 546 -0.63 -15.41 -29.44
CA ILE A 546 -1.64 -14.84 -28.55
C ILE A 546 -2.65 -15.87 -28.04
N ASP A 547 -3.13 -16.78 -28.89
CA ASP A 547 -4.11 -17.78 -28.49
C ASP A 547 -3.51 -18.74 -27.46
N PHE A 548 -2.28 -19.19 -27.74
CA PHE A 548 -1.53 -20.06 -26.85
C PHE A 548 -1.23 -19.38 -25.50
N LEU A 549 -0.61 -18.19 -25.51
CA LEU A 549 -0.25 -17.49 -24.27
C LEU A 549 -1.46 -17.07 -23.44
N SER A 550 -2.59 -16.71 -24.09
CA SER A 550 -3.84 -16.40 -23.38
C SER A 550 -4.39 -17.61 -22.65
N GLN A 551 -4.38 -18.77 -23.30
CA GLN A 551 -4.81 -20.04 -22.69
C GLN A 551 -3.86 -20.45 -21.55
N GLU A 552 -2.55 -20.34 -21.75
CA GLU A 552 -1.54 -20.65 -20.74
C GLU A 552 -1.64 -19.71 -19.52
N LEU A 553 -1.97 -18.43 -19.72
CA LEU A 553 -2.15 -17.50 -18.61
C LEU A 553 -3.38 -17.86 -17.77
N GLN A 554 -4.47 -18.30 -18.40
CA GLN A 554 -5.64 -18.84 -17.67
C GLN A 554 -5.26 -20.08 -16.84
N ILE A 555 -4.54 -21.03 -17.42
CA ILE A 555 -4.05 -22.23 -16.70
C ILE A 555 -3.15 -21.81 -15.54
N ALA A 556 -2.25 -20.85 -15.76
CA ALA A 556 -1.30 -20.36 -14.77
C ALA A 556 -1.99 -19.72 -13.55
N VAL A 557 -3.04 -18.93 -13.77
CA VAL A 557 -3.83 -18.30 -12.69
C VAL A 557 -4.52 -19.37 -11.83
N ASP A 558 -5.00 -20.45 -12.44
CA ASP A 558 -5.67 -21.56 -11.76
C ASP A 558 -4.72 -22.66 -11.25
N SER A 559 -3.41 -22.60 -11.56
CA SER A 559 -2.41 -23.65 -11.30
C SER A 559 -2.27 -24.07 -9.84
N LEU A 560 -2.54 -23.18 -8.89
CA LEU A 560 -2.56 -23.55 -7.47
C LEU A 560 -3.76 -24.41 -7.10
N LYS A 561 -4.88 -24.25 -7.80
CA LYS A 561 -6.17 -24.84 -7.45
C LYS A 561 -6.53 -26.00 -8.38
N SER A 562 -5.68 -26.30 -9.36
CA SER A 562 -5.94 -27.30 -10.39
C SER A 562 -4.66 -27.96 -10.90
N ALA A 563 -4.73 -29.25 -11.21
CA ALA A 563 -3.59 -30.06 -11.67
C ALA A 563 -3.26 -29.90 -13.16
N TYR A 564 -3.95 -29.03 -13.90
CA TYR A 564 -3.61 -28.76 -15.29
C TYR A 564 -2.23 -28.09 -15.37
N PRO A 565 -1.21 -28.75 -15.95
CA PRO A 565 0.09 -28.16 -16.09
C PRO A 565 0.08 -27.17 -17.26
N ASN A 566 0.83 -26.08 -17.11
CA ASN A 566 1.19 -25.25 -18.24
C ASN A 566 2.05 -26.04 -19.24
N ASN A 567 1.86 -25.80 -20.54
CA ASN A 567 2.65 -26.42 -21.61
C ASN A 567 4.06 -25.82 -21.68
N GLN A 568 4.97 -26.33 -20.85
CA GLN A 568 6.35 -25.84 -20.74
C GLN A 568 7.12 -25.92 -22.07
N ASP A 569 6.89 -26.96 -22.87
CA ASP A 569 7.54 -27.14 -24.16
C ASP A 569 7.09 -26.04 -25.15
N GLY A 570 5.78 -25.76 -25.19
CA GLY A 570 5.23 -24.65 -25.97
C GLY A 570 5.71 -23.28 -25.50
N LEU A 571 5.74 -23.05 -24.19
CA LEU A 571 6.28 -21.80 -23.62
C LEU A 571 7.76 -21.61 -23.98
N LYS A 572 8.53 -22.70 -24.04
CA LYS A 572 9.93 -22.67 -24.50
C LYS A 572 10.02 -22.32 -25.99
N VAL A 573 9.18 -22.90 -26.84
CA VAL A 573 9.13 -22.57 -28.28
C VAL A 573 8.85 -21.07 -28.50
N VAL A 574 7.84 -20.52 -27.80
CA VAL A 574 7.54 -19.08 -27.86
C VAL A 574 8.71 -18.26 -27.34
N LYS A 575 9.28 -18.62 -26.19
CA LYS A 575 10.44 -17.91 -25.62
C LYS A 575 11.63 -17.91 -26.58
N ASP A 576 11.98 -19.06 -27.16
CA ASP A 576 13.11 -19.19 -28.09
C ASP A 576 12.86 -18.39 -29.39
N PHE A 577 11.61 -18.30 -29.85
CA PHE A 577 11.22 -17.40 -30.95
C PHE A 577 11.44 -15.93 -30.57
N LEU A 578 10.91 -15.50 -29.41
CA LEU A 578 11.03 -14.12 -28.95
C LEU A 578 12.50 -13.73 -28.67
N ASP A 579 13.31 -14.64 -28.14
CA ASP A 579 14.74 -14.42 -27.86
C ASP A 579 15.54 -14.17 -29.15
N LYS A 580 15.16 -14.78 -30.28
CA LYS A 580 15.81 -14.58 -31.59
C LYS A 580 15.54 -13.22 -32.21
N SER A 581 14.47 -12.53 -31.80
CA SER A 581 14.13 -11.21 -32.34
C SER A 581 15.15 -10.11 -31.99
N GLY A 582 15.97 -10.32 -30.94
CA GLY A 582 16.89 -9.31 -30.40
C GLY A 582 16.20 -8.10 -29.76
N ALA A 583 14.87 -8.11 -29.68
CA ALA A 583 14.05 -6.99 -29.24
C ALA A 583 13.43 -7.29 -27.86
N ASP A 584 14.22 -7.10 -26.81
CA ASP A 584 13.81 -7.41 -25.42
C ASP A 584 13.19 -6.20 -24.69
N ILE A 585 12.15 -6.44 -23.87
CA ILE A 585 11.50 -5.42 -23.04
C ILE A 585 12.22 -5.25 -21.70
N GLN A 586 13.37 -4.58 -21.72
CA GLN A 586 14.22 -4.41 -20.54
C GLN A 586 13.49 -3.74 -19.35
N TRP A 587 12.55 -2.84 -19.64
CA TRP A 587 11.80 -2.09 -18.63
C TRP A 587 10.98 -2.99 -17.71
N LEU A 588 10.48 -4.13 -18.19
CA LEU A 588 9.56 -4.98 -17.40
C LEU A 588 10.25 -5.57 -16.17
N LYS A 589 11.48 -6.06 -16.33
CA LYS A 589 12.32 -6.54 -15.22
C LYS A 589 12.87 -5.36 -14.43
N ASP A 590 13.34 -4.32 -15.12
CA ASP A 590 14.05 -3.22 -14.48
C ASP A 590 13.17 -2.37 -13.55
N LEU A 591 11.87 -2.23 -13.86
CA LEU A 591 10.90 -1.56 -12.99
C LEU A 591 10.69 -2.25 -11.62
N LYS A 592 11.22 -3.47 -11.43
CA LYS A 592 11.28 -4.18 -10.15
C LYS A 592 12.59 -3.91 -9.38
N SER A 593 13.62 -3.37 -10.03
CA SER A 593 14.91 -3.03 -9.42
C SER A 593 14.79 -1.87 -8.43
N ASP A 594 15.55 -1.93 -7.34
CA ASP A 594 15.63 -0.84 -6.36
C ASP A 594 16.38 0.40 -6.89
N ASP A 595 17.27 0.23 -7.89
CA ASP A 595 18.05 1.30 -8.52
C ASP A 595 17.26 2.11 -9.56
N CYS A 596 16.26 1.47 -10.20
CA CYS A 596 15.43 2.07 -11.23
C CYS A 596 14.70 3.30 -10.69
N TYR A 597 14.94 4.45 -11.31
CA TYR A 597 14.53 5.80 -10.91
C TYR A 597 14.99 6.29 -9.54
N LEU A 598 15.85 5.54 -8.85
CA LEU A 598 16.57 6.01 -7.67
C LEU A 598 17.90 6.62 -8.06
N ASN A 599 18.70 5.84 -8.79
CA ASN A 599 20.09 6.15 -9.13
C ASN A 599 20.30 6.32 -10.64
N ARG A 600 19.38 5.78 -11.46
CA ARG A 600 19.44 5.80 -12.93
C ARG A 600 18.03 5.73 -13.54
N PRO A 601 17.83 6.12 -14.81
CA PRO A 601 16.53 5.91 -15.48
C PRO A 601 16.25 4.42 -15.69
N CYS A 602 15.01 4.11 -16.08
CA CYS A 602 14.61 2.74 -16.40
C CYS A 602 15.26 2.27 -17.72
N LEU A 603 15.71 1.02 -17.76
CA LEU A 603 16.28 0.44 -18.98
C LEU A 603 15.21 0.26 -20.06
N VAL A 604 15.51 0.71 -21.28
CA VAL A 604 14.63 0.59 -22.45
C VAL A 604 15.42 0.14 -23.67
N ASN A 605 14.77 -0.62 -24.54
CA ASN A 605 15.30 -0.92 -25.86
C ASN A 605 14.79 0.11 -26.86
N ASN A 606 15.67 0.98 -27.33
CA ASN A 606 15.31 2.10 -28.21
C ASN A 606 14.83 1.67 -29.61
N ASN A 607 14.97 0.38 -29.96
CA ASN A 607 14.45 -0.16 -31.22
C ASN A 607 12.96 -0.53 -31.13
N LEU A 608 12.40 -0.59 -29.93
CA LEU A 608 10.98 -0.86 -29.72
C LEU A 608 10.18 0.43 -29.76
N THR A 609 9.11 0.41 -30.55
CA THR A 609 8.19 1.54 -30.74
C THR A 609 6.79 1.26 -30.19
N ASP A 610 6.62 0.18 -29.43
CA ASP A 610 5.36 -0.12 -28.76
C ASP A 610 4.96 0.96 -27.75
N THR A 611 3.67 1.05 -27.46
CA THR A 611 3.08 2.08 -26.60
C THR A 611 3.75 2.16 -25.23
N VAL A 612 4.01 1.01 -24.58
CA VAL A 612 4.57 1.00 -23.22
C VAL A 612 6.03 1.43 -23.25
N THR A 613 6.83 0.93 -24.20
CA THR A 613 8.23 1.38 -24.33
C THR A 613 8.31 2.87 -24.62
N ARG A 614 7.42 3.42 -25.45
CA ARG A 614 7.35 4.87 -25.70
C ARG A 614 7.01 5.67 -24.44
N ILE A 615 6.07 5.19 -23.61
CA ILE A 615 5.75 5.80 -22.31
C ILE A 615 6.98 5.80 -21.39
N VAL A 616 7.68 4.68 -21.25
CA VAL A 616 8.87 4.59 -20.38
C VAL A 616 9.99 5.49 -20.89
N SER A 617 10.25 5.50 -22.20
CA SER A 617 11.23 6.37 -22.85
C SER A 617 10.90 7.86 -22.64
N LEU A 618 9.61 8.22 -22.68
CA LEU A 618 9.17 9.57 -22.38
C LEU A 618 9.49 9.95 -20.93
N VAL A 619 9.16 9.08 -19.98
CA VAL A 619 9.46 9.34 -18.56
C VAL A 619 10.97 9.46 -18.33
N ASN A 620 11.76 8.63 -19.01
CA ASN A 620 13.22 8.68 -18.94
C ASN A 620 13.80 10.00 -19.45
N SER A 621 13.18 10.65 -20.44
CA SER A 621 13.71 11.92 -20.99
C SER A 621 13.62 13.09 -20.01
N TYR A 622 12.71 13.01 -19.03
CA TYR A 622 12.56 14.02 -17.96
C TYR A 622 13.30 13.64 -16.68
N TRP A 623 13.62 12.37 -16.48
CA TRP A 623 14.27 11.90 -15.27
C TRP A 623 15.72 12.41 -15.19
N ARG A 624 16.11 12.87 -14.00
CA ARG A 624 17.49 13.17 -13.63
C ARG A 624 17.70 12.84 -12.16
N TYR A 625 18.95 12.62 -11.77
CA TYR A 625 19.28 12.32 -10.38
C TYR A 625 18.92 13.52 -9.48
N PRO A 626 18.16 13.34 -8.39
CA PRO A 626 17.77 14.45 -7.51
C PRO A 626 18.99 15.00 -6.76
N ASN A 627 19.25 16.29 -6.89
CA ASN A 627 20.36 16.96 -6.20
C ASN A 627 19.96 17.44 -4.80
N LEU A 628 19.61 16.50 -3.94
CA LEU A 628 19.22 16.76 -2.55
C LEU A 628 20.43 16.50 -1.63
N VAL A 629 21.15 17.58 -1.29
CA VAL A 629 22.32 17.54 -0.41
C VAL A 629 21.86 17.19 1.02
N GLU A 630 22.43 16.13 1.58
CA GLU A 630 22.26 15.74 2.99
C GLU A 630 23.37 16.42 3.80
N ASP A 631 23.13 17.63 4.29
CA ASP A 631 24.09 18.39 5.09
C ASP A 631 23.66 18.57 6.55
N THR A 632 22.63 17.82 6.99
CA THR A 632 22.21 17.75 8.39
C THR A 632 22.36 16.35 8.95
N THR A 633 22.51 16.27 10.26
CA THR A 633 22.55 15.03 11.02
C THR A 633 21.33 14.94 11.92
N PRO A 634 20.96 13.75 12.42
CA PRO A 634 19.88 13.64 13.40
C PRO A 634 20.10 14.53 14.63
N LYS A 635 21.35 14.74 15.04
CA LYS A 635 21.68 15.54 16.23
C LYS A 635 21.16 16.97 16.16
N ASP A 636 21.12 17.54 14.95
CA ASP A 636 20.70 18.93 14.73
C ASP A 636 19.21 19.14 15.08
N TYR A 637 18.42 18.06 15.11
CA TYR A 637 16.98 18.09 15.38
C TYR A 637 16.60 17.72 16.81
N ARG A 638 17.57 17.46 17.69
CA ARG A 638 17.32 16.97 19.06
C ARG A 638 16.34 17.82 19.87
N PHE A 639 16.33 19.13 19.64
CA PHE A 639 15.46 20.08 20.34
C PHE A 639 14.43 20.74 19.42
N THR A 640 14.26 20.22 18.20
CA THR A 640 13.33 20.74 17.21
C THR A 640 11.88 20.56 17.63
N LEU A 641 11.50 19.34 18.00
CA LEU A 641 10.19 19.02 18.55
C LEU A 641 10.29 18.71 20.04
N PHE A 642 9.18 18.93 20.76
CA PHE A 642 9.04 18.59 22.17
C PHE A 642 10.07 19.24 23.11
N SER A 643 10.66 20.37 22.72
CA SER A 643 11.70 21.06 23.49
C SER A 643 11.27 21.42 24.91
N ASN A 644 9.99 21.78 25.08
CA ASN A 644 9.41 22.19 26.36
C ASN A 644 8.76 21.03 27.15
N VAL A 645 8.79 19.80 26.63
CA VAL A 645 8.14 18.64 27.26
C VAL A 645 9.13 17.91 28.15
N ILE A 646 8.91 17.90 29.46
CA ILE A 646 9.80 17.18 30.39
C ILE A 646 9.47 15.67 30.32
N SER A 647 10.48 14.84 30.05
CA SER A 647 10.40 13.38 30.14
C SER A 647 11.02 12.91 31.46
N ASP A 648 10.54 11.77 31.96
CA ASP A 648 11.08 11.10 33.15
C ASP A 648 12.36 10.32 32.81
N GLU A 649 13.30 10.22 33.75
CA GLU A 649 14.57 9.49 33.56
C GLU A 649 14.34 8.03 33.16
N LEU A 650 13.27 7.40 33.67
CA LEU A 650 12.90 6.04 33.28
C LEU A 650 12.49 5.96 31.80
N GLN A 651 11.73 6.95 31.32
CA GLN A 651 11.34 7.01 29.90
C GLN A 651 12.56 7.19 29.01
N ASP A 652 13.47 8.08 29.39
CA ASP A 652 14.71 8.36 28.65
C ASP A 652 15.62 7.12 28.57
N ALA A 653 15.77 6.38 29.67
CA ALA A 653 16.56 5.15 29.71
C ALA A 653 15.97 4.05 28.81
N ILE A 654 14.64 3.87 28.83
CA ILE A 654 13.95 2.91 27.97
C ILE A 654 14.08 3.30 26.50
N ALA A 655 13.85 4.57 26.17
CA ALA A 655 13.96 5.09 24.81
C ALA A 655 15.38 4.89 24.23
N LEU A 656 16.43 5.11 25.03
CA LEU A 656 17.81 4.89 24.63
C LEU A 656 18.10 3.42 24.32
N ARG A 657 17.65 2.52 25.19
CA ARG A 657 17.80 1.07 25.02
C ARG A 657 17.09 0.56 23.77
N GLU A 658 15.83 0.96 23.56
CA GLU A 658 15.05 0.55 22.38
C GLU A 658 15.66 1.09 21.09
N ARG A 659 16.16 2.33 21.08
CA ARG A 659 16.90 2.89 19.95
C ARG A 659 18.10 2.01 19.57
N ASP A 660 18.93 1.65 20.54
CA ASP A 660 20.16 0.88 20.27
C ASP A 660 19.84 -0.51 19.76
N ALA A 661 18.84 -1.17 20.36
CA ALA A 661 18.34 -2.45 19.89
C ALA A 661 17.81 -2.36 18.45
N TYR A 662 16.99 -1.35 18.14
CA TYR A 662 16.43 -1.15 16.80
C TYR A 662 17.51 -0.94 15.75
N ARG A 663 18.53 -0.12 16.04
CA ARG A 663 19.62 0.16 15.11
C ARG A 663 20.43 -1.09 14.79
N ALA A 664 20.74 -1.90 15.81
CA ALA A 664 21.46 -3.15 15.62
C ALA A 664 20.66 -4.13 14.75
N GLU A 665 19.39 -4.35 15.08
CA GLU A 665 18.53 -5.31 14.38
C GLU A 665 18.18 -4.85 12.95
N MET A 666 17.83 -3.58 12.76
CA MET A 666 17.51 -3.03 11.44
C MET A 666 18.75 -2.96 10.55
N GLY A 667 19.92 -2.65 11.10
CA GLY A 667 21.19 -2.69 10.37
C GLY A 667 21.49 -4.08 9.80
N ALA A 668 21.32 -5.13 10.62
CA ALA A 668 21.45 -6.51 10.19
C ALA A 668 20.41 -6.90 9.12
N ALA A 669 19.16 -6.47 9.29
CA ALA A 669 18.08 -6.72 8.33
C ALA A 669 18.33 -6.07 6.96
N LEU A 670 18.83 -4.84 6.93
CA LEU A 670 19.15 -4.13 5.69
C LEU A 670 20.36 -4.75 4.96
N ALA A 671 21.38 -5.18 5.71
CA ALA A 671 22.51 -5.90 5.12
C ALA A 671 22.04 -7.21 4.45
N TYR A 672 21.20 -7.98 5.14
CA TYR A 672 20.61 -9.20 4.59
C TYR A 672 19.78 -8.94 3.33
N LYS A 673 18.92 -7.90 3.32
CA LYS A 673 18.14 -7.51 2.14
C LYS A 673 19.05 -7.21 0.95
N ARG A 674 20.14 -6.47 1.17
CA ARG A 674 21.08 -6.12 0.10
C ARG A 674 21.74 -7.36 -0.50
N ASP A 675 22.07 -8.35 0.34
CA ASP A 675 22.82 -9.53 -0.09
C ASP A 675 21.91 -10.62 -0.71
N THR A 676 20.60 -10.59 -0.47
CA THR A 676 19.65 -11.65 -0.86
C THR A 676 18.41 -11.17 -1.64
N GLU A 677 18.24 -9.85 -1.80
CA GLU A 677 17.02 -9.17 -2.27
C GLU A 677 15.76 -9.46 -1.41
N ASP A 678 15.92 -10.05 -0.21
CA ASP A 678 14.82 -10.40 0.70
C ASP A 678 14.57 -9.28 1.73
N ASP A 679 13.42 -8.60 1.61
CA ASP A 679 13.03 -7.46 2.46
C ASP A 679 12.31 -7.84 3.77
N ARG A 680 12.15 -9.14 4.01
CA ARG A 680 11.37 -9.73 5.11
C ARG A 680 11.88 -9.34 6.49
N LEU A 681 13.19 -9.39 6.71
CA LEU A 681 13.77 -9.03 8.02
C LEU A 681 13.48 -7.57 8.37
N VAL A 682 13.44 -6.69 7.36
CA VAL A 682 13.11 -5.27 7.54
C VAL A 682 11.67 -5.12 8.03
N LYS A 683 10.72 -5.83 7.42
CA LYS A 683 9.30 -5.82 7.83
C LYS A 683 9.11 -6.38 9.24
N GLU A 684 9.83 -7.44 9.58
CA GLU A 684 9.72 -8.12 10.88
C GLU A 684 10.29 -7.28 12.02
N VAL A 685 11.47 -6.69 11.85
CA VAL A 685 12.04 -5.74 12.83
C VAL A 685 11.08 -4.57 13.02
N THR A 686 10.55 -4.00 11.94
CA THR A 686 9.55 -2.92 12.01
C THR A 686 8.32 -3.33 12.83
N ALA A 687 7.78 -4.53 12.58
CA ALA A 687 6.60 -5.04 13.28
C ALA A 687 6.86 -5.33 14.77
N LYS A 688 8.06 -5.83 15.11
CA LYS A 688 8.49 -6.10 16.49
C LYS A 688 8.50 -4.83 17.34
N PHE A 689 9.16 -3.77 16.86
CA PHE A 689 9.30 -2.53 17.62
C PHE A 689 7.97 -1.76 17.75
N LYS A 690 7.08 -1.85 16.76
CA LYS A 690 5.70 -1.35 16.92
C LYS A 690 4.97 -2.04 18.08
N ALA A 691 5.06 -3.37 18.14
CA ALA A 691 4.41 -4.14 19.20
C ALA A 691 5.03 -3.91 20.59
N SER A 692 6.36 -3.79 20.69
CA SER A 692 7.01 -3.50 21.99
C SER A 692 6.58 -2.14 22.53
N THR A 693 6.36 -1.17 21.65
CA THR A 693 5.95 0.18 22.03
C THR A 693 4.55 0.21 22.64
N GLU A 694 3.58 -0.49 22.06
CA GLU A 694 2.21 -0.59 22.64
C GLU A 694 2.24 -1.13 24.07
N VAL A 695 3.08 -2.14 24.33
CA VAL A 695 3.29 -2.71 25.67
C VAL A 695 3.95 -1.69 26.60
N ILE A 696 5.04 -1.03 26.15
CA ILE A 696 5.75 -0.02 26.94
C ILE A 696 4.81 1.12 27.35
N LEU A 697 3.98 1.62 26.42
CA LEU A 697 3.02 2.69 26.68
C LEU A 697 1.95 2.30 27.70
N ARG A 698 1.46 1.05 27.65
CA ARG A 698 0.39 0.57 28.53
C ARG A 698 0.90 0.17 29.92
N GLU A 699 2.05 -0.49 29.99
CA GLU A 699 2.52 -1.19 31.20
C GLU A 699 3.54 -0.38 32.01
N THR A 700 4.19 0.61 31.42
CA THR A 700 5.15 1.45 32.16
C THR A 700 4.40 2.55 32.92
N LEU A 701 4.34 2.40 34.24
CA LEU A 701 3.64 3.31 35.13
C LEU A 701 4.57 4.37 35.70
N ASN A 702 4.05 5.59 35.81
CA ASN A 702 4.68 6.70 36.52
C ASN A 702 4.63 6.51 38.05
N PRO A 703 5.27 7.38 38.86
CA PRO A 703 5.24 7.29 40.32
C PRO A 703 3.83 7.28 40.94
N LEU A 704 2.80 7.75 40.22
CA LEU A 704 1.40 7.73 40.62
C LEU A 704 0.65 6.46 40.19
N ARG A 705 1.37 5.43 39.71
CA ARG A 705 0.84 4.16 39.19
C ARG A 705 -0.14 4.34 38.02
N LYS A 706 0.08 5.36 37.18
CA LYS A 706 -0.67 5.58 35.94
C LYS A 706 0.27 5.49 34.73
N PRO A 707 -0.20 5.07 33.55
CA PRO A 707 0.59 5.15 32.33
C PRO A 707 1.06 6.59 32.07
N TYR A 708 2.28 6.75 31.54
CA TYR A 708 2.76 8.05 31.09
C TYR A 708 1.97 8.51 29.84
N PRO A 709 1.72 9.83 29.67
CA PRO A 709 1.10 10.35 28.46
C PRO A 709 1.93 10.04 27.20
N PRO A 710 1.31 9.72 26.05
CA PRO A 710 2.03 9.44 24.80
C PRO A 710 2.99 10.57 24.38
N ARG A 711 2.61 11.83 24.61
CA ARG A 711 3.43 13.00 24.29
C ARG A 711 4.76 13.04 25.05
N THR A 712 4.84 12.58 26.32
CA THR A 712 6.12 12.56 27.05
C THR A 712 7.02 11.41 26.58
N TRP A 713 6.42 10.29 26.15
CA TRP A 713 7.16 9.22 25.47
C TRP A 713 7.72 9.67 24.13
N ALA A 714 6.93 10.37 23.31
CA ALA A 714 7.40 10.95 22.06
C ALA A 714 8.59 11.88 22.30
N ALA A 715 8.57 12.70 23.35
CA ALA A 715 9.70 13.57 23.73
C ALA A 715 10.97 12.78 24.11
N ALA A 716 10.83 11.73 24.94
CA ALA A 716 11.95 10.87 25.33
C ALA A 716 12.58 10.17 24.12
N TYR A 717 11.76 9.55 23.27
CA TYR A 717 12.21 8.88 22.05
C TYR A 717 12.80 9.85 21.04
N TRP A 718 12.22 11.05 20.91
CA TRP A 718 12.77 12.10 20.06
C TRP A 718 14.20 12.43 20.49
N ARG A 719 14.42 12.79 21.75
CA ARG A 719 15.77 13.11 22.26
C ARG A 719 16.73 11.95 22.08
N ALA A 720 16.34 10.74 22.50
CA ALA A 720 17.20 9.57 22.43
C ALA A 720 17.64 9.26 20.99
N ASN A 721 16.72 9.28 20.03
CA ASN A 721 17.02 8.99 18.62
C ASN A 721 17.93 10.04 17.97
N HIS A 722 17.79 11.30 18.37
CA HIS A 722 18.60 12.43 17.91
C HIS A 722 19.86 12.69 18.77
N LEU A 723 20.30 11.73 19.60
CA LEU A 723 21.66 11.79 20.17
C LEU A 723 22.73 11.25 19.20
N ALA A 724 22.33 10.58 18.13
CA ALA A 724 23.24 9.95 17.20
C ALA A 724 23.82 10.94 16.18
N GLN A 725 25.10 10.75 15.84
CA GLN A 725 25.81 11.54 14.83
C GLN A 725 25.65 11.02 13.40
N SER A 726 25.02 9.86 13.22
CA SER A 726 24.82 9.23 11.91
C SER A 726 23.46 8.55 11.82
N GLY A 727 23.09 8.07 10.63
CA GLY A 727 21.80 7.41 10.37
C GLY A 727 20.62 8.39 10.30
N THR A 728 19.40 7.86 10.38
CA THR A 728 18.19 8.66 10.13
C THR A 728 17.30 8.90 11.33
N ALA A 729 17.60 8.37 12.52
CA ALA A 729 16.68 8.46 13.68
C ALA A 729 15.25 7.90 13.42
N GLY A 730 15.08 6.98 12.45
CA GLY A 730 13.77 6.56 11.98
C GLY A 730 12.85 5.84 12.97
N LEU A 731 13.33 5.39 14.14
CA LEU A 731 12.49 4.70 15.13
C LEU A 731 11.41 5.63 15.71
N VAL A 732 11.74 6.88 16.06
CA VAL A 732 10.74 7.79 16.64
C VAL A 732 9.61 8.09 15.65
N PHE A 733 9.93 8.22 14.36
CA PHE A 733 8.96 8.39 13.27
C PHE A 733 8.07 7.16 13.04
N LEU A 734 8.58 5.97 13.36
CA LEU A 734 7.83 4.73 13.24
C LEU A 734 6.79 4.59 14.35
N LEU A 735 7.14 5.06 15.56
CA LEU A 735 6.40 4.79 16.79
C LEU A 735 5.45 5.92 17.19
N PHE A 736 5.84 7.18 16.95
CA PHE A 736 5.16 8.38 17.46
C PHE A 736 4.81 9.35 16.33
N CYS A 737 4.34 8.82 15.20
CA CYS A 737 4.00 9.63 14.03
C CYS A 737 2.88 10.64 14.33
N ASP A 738 1.85 10.23 15.08
CA ASP A 738 0.69 11.05 15.35
C ASP A 738 1.04 12.20 16.31
N GLU A 739 1.85 11.93 17.34
CA GLU A 739 2.35 12.96 18.26
C GLU A 739 3.28 13.96 17.55
N ILE A 740 4.11 13.50 16.61
CA ILE A 740 4.94 14.38 15.77
C ILE A 740 4.05 15.32 14.95
N ILE A 741 2.99 14.80 14.32
CA ILE A 741 2.05 15.59 13.53
C ILE A 741 1.34 16.63 14.41
N GLU A 742 0.90 16.24 15.60
CA GLU A 742 0.25 17.15 16.55
C GLU A 742 1.21 18.27 17.00
N GLU A 743 2.47 17.94 17.30
CA GLU A 743 3.48 18.93 17.68
C GLU A 743 3.79 19.91 16.53
N LEU A 744 3.88 19.41 15.28
CA LEU A 744 4.06 20.26 14.10
C LEU A 744 2.89 21.24 13.90
N LYS A 745 1.65 20.77 14.06
CA LYS A 745 0.45 21.63 14.02
C LYS A 745 0.48 22.70 15.12
N ASN A 746 0.90 22.33 16.34
CA ASN A 746 1.02 23.28 17.45
C ASN A 746 2.09 24.36 17.20
N LEU A 747 3.12 24.07 16.40
CA LEU A 747 4.11 25.05 15.98
C LEU A 747 3.55 26.07 14.98
N GLU A 748 2.42 25.82 14.29
CA GLU A 748 1.87 26.70 13.24
C GLU A 748 1.48 28.10 13.77
N ASN A 749 1.11 28.23 15.05
CA ASN A 749 0.58 29.47 15.64
C ASN A 749 1.58 30.64 15.83
N LYS A 750 2.80 30.56 15.28
CA LYS A 750 3.83 31.62 15.39
C LYS A 750 4.50 31.93 14.05
N LYS A 751 3.93 32.78 13.20
CA LYS A 751 4.62 33.17 11.94
C LYS A 751 5.93 33.90 12.24
N VAL A 752 6.99 33.57 11.49
CA VAL A 752 8.30 34.23 11.59
C VAL A 752 8.38 35.25 10.47
N TRP A 753 8.08 36.51 10.77
CA TRP A 753 8.03 37.56 9.76
C TRP A 753 9.39 38.21 9.53
N LEU A 754 10.14 38.46 10.60
CA LEU A 754 11.43 39.14 10.57
C LEU A 754 12.39 38.51 11.58
N ILE A 755 13.60 38.18 11.15
CA ILE A 755 14.69 37.73 12.04
C ILE A 755 15.85 38.71 11.89
N THR A 756 16.45 39.10 13.01
CA THR A 756 17.72 39.82 13.01
C THR A 756 18.88 38.86 13.29
N ILE A 757 19.90 38.89 12.43
CA ILE A 757 21.14 38.13 12.59
C ILE A 757 22.28 39.07 12.95
N TYR A 758 23.10 38.71 13.93
CA TYR A 758 24.29 39.42 14.37
C TYR A 758 25.55 38.57 14.19
N ALA A 759 26.72 39.16 14.42
CA ALA A 759 28.02 38.49 14.27
C ALA A 759 28.29 38.04 12.81
N VAL A 760 27.62 38.69 11.84
CA VAL A 760 27.70 38.38 10.41
C VAL A 760 29.12 38.60 9.89
N GLN A 761 29.87 39.54 10.48
CA GLN A 761 31.24 39.88 10.12
C GLN A 761 32.24 38.72 10.29
N PHE A 762 31.89 37.71 11.09
CA PHE A 762 32.72 36.50 11.29
C PHE A 762 32.33 35.36 10.34
N THR A 763 31.48 35.63 9.36
CA THR A 763 30.92 34.63 8.45
C THR A 763 31.14 35.00 6.99
N PRO A 764 30.97 34.08 6.03
CA PRO A 764 31.05 34.41 4.61
C PRO A 764 29.98 35.42 4.13
N PHE A 765 28.91 35.66 4.90
CA PHE A 765 27.91 36.70 4.61
C PHE A 765 28.37 38.12 4.99
N ALA A 766 29.56 38.25 5.60
CA ALA A 766 30.16 39.53 5.94
C ALA A 766 30.32 40.47 4.74
N ARG A 767 30.46 39.93 3.52
CA ARG A 767 30.64 40.74 2.31
C ARG A 767 29.64 40.33 1.25
N PRO A 768 28.80 41.25 0.74
CA PRO A 768 27.92 40.94 -0.38
C PRO A 768 28.71 40.56 -1.64
N GLN A 769 28.21 39.62 -2.44
CA GLN A 769 28.97 39.14 -3.61
C GLN A 769 29.07 40.18 -4.75
N LEU A 770 28.08 41.07 -4.91
CA LEU A 770 28.01 42.03 -6.01
C LEU A 770 27.57 43.45 -5.58
N ASN A 771 26.51 43.58 -4.76
CA ASN A 771 25.96 44.83 -4.22
C ASN A 771 25.53 44.62 -2.77
N ALA A 772 25.30 45.69 -1.99
CA ALA A 772 24.75 45.58 -0.63
C ALA A 772 23.54 44.62 -0.58
N TRP A 773 23.46 43.80 0.48
CA TRP A 773 22.34 42.88 0.68
C TRP A 773 21.03 43.68 0.69
N ASN A 774 20.22 43.50 -0.34
CA ASN A 774 19.06 44.31 -0.65
C ASN A 774 17.97 43.49 -1.34
N GLY A 775 17.46 42.48 -0.63
CA GLY A 775 16.33 41.68 -1.04
C GLY A 775 16.70 40.36 -1.72
N GLU A 776 17.98 39.94 -1.69
CA GLU A 776 18.35 38.61 -2.18
C GLU A 776 17.58 37.53 -1.43
N GLU A 777 16.98 36.61 -2.18
CA GLU A 777 16.28 35.47 -1.62
C GLU A 777 17.23 34.31 -1.37
N LEU A 778 17.07 33.69 -0.21
CA LEU A 778 17.74 32.43 0.10
C LEU A 778 16.91 31.54 1.00
N THR A 779 17.27 30.26 0.99
CA THR A 779 16.76 29.31 1.96
C THR A 779 17.60 29.42 3.22
N VAL A 780 16.96 29.64 4.36
CA VAL A 780 17.61 29.70 5.66
C VAL A 780 17.20 28.54 6.53
N ARG A 781 18.08 28.17 7.46
CA ARG A 781 17.74 27.28 8.57
C ARG A 781 18.33 27.75 9.87
N SER A 782 17.64 27.48 10.97
CA SER A 782 18.21 27.62 12.30
C SER A 782 19.09 26.42 12.62
N SER A 783 20.27 26.67 13.17
CA SER A 783 21.17 25.66 13.71
C SER A 783 21.64 26.07 15.11
N PHE A 784 22.37 25.18 15.79
CA PHE A 784 22.98 25.47 17.08
C PHE A 784 24.49 25.53 16.96
N LEU A 785 25.06 26.62 17.46
CA LEU A 785 26.51 26.75 17.63
C LEU A 785 26.84 26.72 19.11
N ASN A 786 27.76 25.84 19.48
CA ASN A 786 28.36 25.90 20.80
C ASN A 786 29.38 27.04 20.82
N VAL A 787 29.04 28.13 21.50
CA VAL A 787 29.92 29.28 21.68
C VAL A 787 30.27 29.37 23.15
N ASN A 788 31.54 29.10 23.48
CA ASN A 788 32.05 29.11 24.85
C ASN A 788 31.27 28.18 25.81
N GLY A 789 30.92 26.97 25.37
CA GLY A 789 30.20 26.00 26.19
C GLY A 789 28.69 26.25 26.33
N LYS A 790 28.15 27.27 25.66
CA LYS A 790 26.71 27.54 25.61
C LYS A 790 26.20 27.39 24.18
N ASP A 791 25.10 26.68 24.02
CA ASP A 791 24.43 26.56 22.73
C ASP A 791 23.68 27.86 22.43
N LYS A 792 24.02 28.48 21.30
CA LYS A 792 23.38 29.69 20.76
C LYS A 792 22.69 29.33 19.43
N VAL A 793 21.54 29.95 19.18
CA VAL A 793 20.81 29.78 17.91
C VAL A 793 21.52 30.61 16.83
N SER A 794 21.91 29.95 15.75
CA SER A 794 22.44 30.56 14.53
C SER A 794 21.47 30.39 13.38
N LEU A 795 21.65 31.20 12.34
CA LEU A 795 21.00 30.99 11.07
C LEU A 795 22.06 30.65 10.02
N GLU A 796 21.78 29.67 9.19
CA GLU A 796 22.58 29.31 8.02
C GLU A 796 21.76 29.58 6.77
N GLY A 797 22.39 30.08 5.72
CA GLY A 797 21.77 30.47 4.47
C GLY A 797 22.33 29.70 3.29
N LYS A 798 21.46 29.39 2.33
CA LYS A 798 21.78 28.70 1.07
C LYS A 798 21.17 29.46 -0.09
N PHE A 799 22.02 29.90 -1.03
CA PHE A 799 21.61 30.48 -2.29
C PHE A 799 21.05 29.40 -3.24
N ASP A 800 20.06 29.77 -4.04
CA ASP A 800 19.48 28.88 -5.04
C ASP A 800 20.55 28.42 -6.04
N GLY A 801 20.61 27.11 -6.30
CA GLY A 801 21.59 26.49 -7.21
C GLY A 801 23.00 26.30 -6.64
N GLN A 802 23.31 26.80 -5.45
CA GLN A 802 24.60 26.54 -4.78
C GLN A 802 24.49 25.41 -3.74
N PRO A 803 25.51 24.53 -3.64
CA PRO A 803 25.49 23.44 -2.65
C PRO A 803 25.82 23.93 -1.24
N GLY A 804 25.12 23.35 -0.25
CA GLY A 804 25.40 23.53 1.18
C GLY A 804 24.81 24.80 1.81
N PHE A 805 24.57 24.74 3.12
CA PHE A 805 24.22 25.91 3.94
C PHE A 805 25.48 26.53 4.52
N ILE A 806 25.54 27.86 4.52
CA ILE A 806 26.65 28.64 5.04
C ILE A 806 26.16 29.42 6.26
N ASN A 807 26.89 29.37 7.36
CA ASN A 807 26.56 30.15 8.55
C ASN A 807 26.46 31.64 8.22
N MET A 808 25.35 32.27 8.58
CA MET A 808 25.09 33.70 8.41
C MET A 808 25.41 34.50 9.68
N GLY A 809 25.34 33.87 10.85
CA GLY A 809 25.57 34.50 12.14
C GLY A 809 24.61 33.99 13.22
N LEU A 810 24.53 34.73 14.33
CA LEU A 810 23.69 34.40 15.50
C LEU A 810 22.35 35.11 15.44
N VAL A 811 21.27 34.39 15.76
CA VAL A 811 19.93 34.97 15.89
C VAL A 811 19.88 35.86 17.15
N ASN A 812 19.30 37.05 17.01
CA ASN A 812 19.09 37.97 18.13
C ASN A 812 18.29 37.32 19.26
N GLU A 813 18.65 37.56 20.52
CA GLU A 813 17.96 37.00 21.69
C GLU A 813 16.45 37.30 21.71
N LYS A 814 16.03 38.47 21.19
CA LYS A 814 14.61 38.83 21.06
C LYS A 814 13.86 37.99 20.03
N ASP A 815 14.57 37.50 19.02
CA ASP A 815 14.02 36.76 17.88
C ASP A 815 14.11 35.23 18.09
N ILE A 816 14.85 34.75 19.10
CA ILE A 816 14.99 33.30 19.38
C ILE A 816 13.62 32.66 19.65
N ALA A 817 12.72 33.33 20.36
CA ALA A 817 11.42 32.76 20.75
C ALA A 817 10.44 32.55 19.58
N GLN A 818 10.71 33.21 18.44
CA GLN A 818 9.93 33.08 17.21
C GLN A 818 10.58 32.15 16.20
N VAL A 819 11.87 31.81 16.32
CA VAL A 819 12.56 30.86 15.42
C VAL A 819 12.58 29.47 16.09
N PRO A 820 11.69 28.53 15.73
CA PRO A 820 11.76 27.18 16.25
C PRO A 820 13.12 26.55 15.95
N ASN A 821 13.55 25.64 16.81
CA ASN A 821 14.77 24.87 16.58
C ASN A 821 14.64 24.02 15.32
N GLY A 822 15.62 24.04 14.42
CA GLY A 822 15.55 23.39 13.11
C GLY A 822 14.56 24.03 12.12
N TRP A 823 14.02 25.22 12.43
CA TRP A 823 13.20 25.98 11.48
C TRP A 823 13.97 26.20 10.20
N THR A 824 13.33 25.91 9.07
CA THR A 824 13.87 26.22 7.74
C THR A 824 12.82 27.08 7.03
N GLY A 825 13.25 28.10 6.29
CA GLY A 825 12.33 29.03 5.65
C GLY A 825 12.96 29.71 4.44
N ARG A 826 12.13 30.41 3.67
CA ARG A 826 12.58 31.30 2.59
C ARG A 826 12.55 32.72 3.10
N VAL A 827 13.66 33.44 2.96
CA VAL A 827 13.77 34.83 3.39
C VAL A 827 14.41 35.71 2.33
N LYS A 828 14.05 36.99 2.36
CA LYS A 828 14.77 38.10 1.72
C LYS A 828 15.72 38.72 2.73
N ILE A 829 16.98 38.88 2.35
CA ILE A 829 17.99 39.47 3.25
C ILE A 829 18.29 40.92 2.92
N TYR A 830 18.41 41.73 3.95
CA TYR A 830 18.79 43.13 3.87
C TYR A 830 19.89 43.43 4.87
N ALA A 831 20.85 44.26 4.48
CA ALA A 831 21.87 44.74 5.40
C ALA A 831 21.24 45.63 6.49
N LYS A 832 21.56 45.35 7.76
CA LYS A 832 21.11 46.17 8.89
C LYS A 832 22.20 47.14 9.37
N SER A 833 23.45 46.68 9.45
CA SER A 833 24.57 47.52 9.91
C SER A 833 25.92 47.03 9.39
N TYR A 834 26.90 47.93 9.35
CA TYR A 834 28.28 47.65 8.90
C TYR A 834 29.32 48.06 9.96
N GLU A 835 30.55 47.51 9.92
CA GLU A 835 31.60 47.82 10.93
C GLU A 835 31.95 49.32 11.03
N ASN A 836 31.73 50.09 9.95
CA ASN A 836 32.11 51.50 9.84
C ASN A 836 30.92 52.47 9.74
N ASP A 837 29.78 52.15 10.36
CA ASP A 837 28.48 52.87 10.28
C ASP A 837 28.46 54.33 10.83
N LYS A 838 29.60 55.02 10.85
CA LYS A 838 29.74 56.35 11.46
C LYS A 838 29.22 57.51 10.60
N TYR A 839 28.92 57.38 9.31
CA TYR A 839 28.44 58.47 8.43
C TYR A 839 27.69 57.94 7.19
N PRO A 840 26.75 58.71 6.58
CA PRO A 840 25.99 58.26 5.41
C PRO A 840 26.95 58.06 4.22
N ARG A 841 27.09 56.82 3.75
CA ARG A 841 27.81 56.50 2.51
C ARG A 841 26.99 55.53 1.68
N LYS A 842 27.06 55.69 0.35
CA LYS A 842 26.58 54.69 -0.60
C LYS A 842 27.27 53.36 -0.28
N MET A 843 26.48 52.38 0.13
CA MET A 843 26.95 51.04 0.51
C MET A 843 27.59 50.34 -0.69
N SER A 844 28.75 49.72 -0.48
CA SER A 844 29.49 49.00 -1.52
C SER A 844 29.67 47.53 -1.15
N ALA A 845 29.94 46.66 -2.13
CA ALA A 845 30.24 45.24 -1.88
C ALA A 845 31.49 45.00 -1.01
N ASN A 846 32.32 46.04 -0.79
CA ASN A 846 33.52 45.96 0.03
C ASN A 846 33.28 46.24 1.53
N ASP A 847 32.09 46.73 1.90
CA ASP A 847 31.76 47.03 3.28
C ASP A 847 31.44 45.76 4.07
N VAL A 848 31.99 45.65 5.28
CA VAL A 848 31.82 44.47 6.16
C VAL A 848 30.52 44.58 6.93
N CYS A 849 29.54 43.77 6.55
CA CYS A 849 28.23 43.65 7.18
C CYS A 849 28.36 42.97 8.55
N THR A 850 27.79 43.60 9.59
CA THR A 850 27.82 43.11 10.98
C THR A 850 26.49 42.53 11.42
N SER A 851 25.38 42.95 10.80
CA SER A 851 24.05 42.40 11.06
C SER A 851 23.16 42.44 9.83
N LEU A 852 22.23 41.48 9.75
CA LEU A 852 21.25 41.32 8.66
C LEU A 852 19.83 41.34 9.22
N TYR A 853 18.90 41.87 8.43
CA TYR A 853 17.48 41.56 8.51
C TYR A 853 17.14 40.44 7.54
N CYS A 854 16.31 39.51 7.99
CA CYS A 854 15.77 38.42 7.18
C CYS A 854 14.25 38.45 7.26
N PHE A 855 13.60 38.94 6.21
CA PHE A 855 12.14 38.99 6.10
C PHE A 855 11.64 37.72 5.45
N SER A 856 10.50 37.19 5.89
CA SER A 856 9.83 36.10 5.16
C SER A 856 9.53 36.52 3.73
N VAL A 857 9.70 35.62 2.77
CA VAL A 857 9.27 35.86 1.37
C VAL A 857 7.77 36.08 1.23
N ASP A 858 6.99 35.66 2.24
CA ASP A 858 5.53 35.87 2.29
C ASP A 858 5.14 37.30 2.68
N MET A 859 6.08 38.16 3.09
CA MET A 859 5.80 39.58 3.34
C MET A 859 5.66 40.34 2.03
N LEU A 860 4.68 41.24 1.95
CA LEU A 860 4.55 42.15 0.82
C LEU A 860 5.77 43.08 0.77
N GLN A 861 6.23 43.38 -0.43
CA GLN A 861 7.41 44.24 -0.59
C GLN A 861 7.17 45.64 -0.01
N GLU A 862 5.95 46.16 -0.12
CA GLU A 862 5.53 47.44 0.47
C GLU A 862 5.71 47.46 2.00
N ASP A 863 5.34 46.38 2.71
CA ASP A 863 5.52 46.27 4.16
C ASP A 863 7.00 46.23 4.57
N ILE A 864 7.83 45.57 3.76
CA ILE A 864 9.29 45.52 3.97
C ILE A 864 9.88 46.91 3.78
N ASP A 865 9.49 47.58 2.69
CA ASP A 865 9.98 48.91 2.34
C ASP A 865 9.58 49.94 3.40
N ASP A 866 8.33 49.90 3.89
CA ASP A 866 7.84 50.74 4.99
C ASP A 866 8.62 50.50 6.29
N PHE A 867 8.85 49.23 6.67
CA PHE A 867 9.65 48.90 7.84
C PHE A 867 11.08 49.44 7.74
N MET A 868 11.70 49.27 6.58
CA MET A 868 13.06 49.73 6.31
C MET A 868 13.12 51.26 6.32
N ASN A 869 12.14 51.94 5.72
CA ASN A 869 12.01 53.40 5.73
C ASN A 869 11.82 53.94 7.16
N ASP A 870 10.99 53.33 8.00
CA ASP A 870 10.78 53.76 9.39
C ASP A 870 12.03 53.58 10.27
N HIS A 871 12.75 52.46 10.12
CA HIS A 871 13.99 52.22 10.86
C HIS A 871 15.16 53.08 10.36
N TRP A 872 15.18 53.42 9.07
CA TRP A 872 16.24 54.21 8.44
C TRP A 872 15.95 55.73 8.48
N SER A 873 14.70 56.14 8.70
CA SER A 873 14.29 57.54 8.89
C SER A 873 14.30 58.00 10.36
N SER A 874 14.03 57.10 11.31
CA SER A 874 14.11 57.40 12.76
C SER A 874 15.55 57.43 13.30
N SER A 875 16.50 56.85 12.57
CA SER A 875 17.92 57.16 12.70
C SER A 875 18.20 58.32 11.75
N SER A 876 18.65 59.48 12.24
CA SER A 876 18.83 60.70 11.45
C SER A 876 20.00 60.63 10.43
N ARG A 877 20.14 59.52 9.69
CA ARG A 877 21.33 59.17 8.92
C ARG A 877 21.09 58.64 7.51
N PHE A 878 19.87 58.49 7.00
CA PHE A 878 19.68 58.14 5.59
C PHE A 878 18.47 58.83 4.94
N ASN A 879 18.68 59.37 3.73
CA ASN A 879 17.66 59.78 2.78
C ASN A 879 17.93 58.97 1.50
N PRO A 880 16.97 58.20 0.94
CA PRO A 880 17.23 57.24 -0.14
C PRO A 880 17.27 57.84 -1.55
N LEU A 881 17.75 59.09 -1.71
CA LEU A 881 18.06 59.68 -3.02
C LEU A 881 19.56 59.80 -3.26
#